data_AF-A0A4U8YNH9-F1
#
_entry.id   AF-A0A4U8YNH9-F1
#
_cell.length_a   1.000
_cell.length_b   1.000
_cell.length_c   1.000
_cell.angle_alpha   90.00
_cell.angle_beta   90.00
_cell.angle_gamma   90.00
#
_symmetry.space_group_name_H-M   'P 1'
#
loop_
_entity.id
_entity.type
_entity.pdbx_description
1 polymer ?
#
loop_
_entity_poly.entity_id
_entity_poly.type
_entity_poly.pdbx_seq_one_letter_code
_entity_poly.pdbx_strand_id
1 'polypeptide(L)'
;MTELHRTPFFTCHLRAGARLVPFGGWEMPLEYPSGIVAEHLTTRKKAGLFDVSHMGRFVVSGDDALGFLQHVLTNNAAALAVGEAQYTMIPTEGGGAVDDAYLYRFQQEGFLLVVNAANRTRDWHHFQAHLEAFQNVSLHDATFDQAMLSLQGPASKTLLGGLLEEGALPEPRRNALSEVKLKGVPVRLARTGYTGEPLCFELFCDTAHAEALWEMLVAEGAEPIGLGARDTLRLEAGLPLYGHELGQDPDGGEIPVFACPLARFAVSLSPLKGDFVGREALTRQHRAFSCLVAGDDSLKGDLPRMAKPLALTGKGIARQGCRVFRRGAPVGYVSSGTMVPYWVMDGEGIRTHLTGEKGRRAICIAMVDSDLREGQALEVEIRGKMSEAVIVPCHMRSDAPPYARPVLADTAPHQDDQDAMGEVMPKVRALIKEAADNTAWRQGACINLIPSEQSVSPVVKLLSVMDPAGRYAEHKKVAALKDAEVFYYQGTDFIARAEAQLEVEMRTFLGCAQAETRVISGQMANTAVFSAMVDYLNRADRKTEQRRMRRVMNHHIMKGGHLSAQPMGALRDFIARDPRTEKPAVVNFPVLGHNPFKVDVDACRWLLEAEKPELIIFGKSMVLHKEPVREIRAMVDELGLDAVLMYDMAHVLGLAGPWFQEPFAEGADLVTGSTHKTFFGPQRGVITADMADDDPRLPLWDAITRRTFPGSVSNHHLGTLLGLCAAAMEMNAFKQTYQKKVLENARYFAQALADCGLEVAGDPAEGYTETHQVIIKVGYAKGPEAARHLEENNILVNYQAVPEEEGFTASGALRTGVQEMTRFGMEKEDFGALAELMADVLINGKGVRDEVAAFRGRFTQMRYCFRNEELDGLLEQLHQWI
;
A
#
# COMPACT_ATOMS: atom_id res chain seq x y z
N MET A 1 37.45 -23.34 28.92
CA MET A 1 36.91 -22.38 27.95
C MET A 1 36.39 -23.21 26.79
N THR A 2 35.09 -23.20 26.55
CA THR A 2 34.47 -23.85 25.38
C THR A 2 35.01 -23.20 24.12
N GLU A 3 35.39 -23.99 23.13
CA GLU A 3 35.86 -23.49 21.83
C GLU A 3 34.71 -22.78 21.12
N LEU A 4 34.94 -21.55 20.62
CA LEU A 4 33.93 -20.77 19.92
C LEU A 4 33.83 -21.21 18.45
N HIS A 5 32.62 -21.24 17.92
CA HIS A 5 32.39 -21.48 16.50
C HIS A 5 32.76 -20.26 15.65
N ARG A 6 33.05 -20.48 14.37
CA ARG A 6 33.38 -19.43 13.39
C ARG A 6 32.43 -19.50 12.22
N THR A 7 31.94 -18.35 11.77
CA THR A 7 31.12 -18.27 10.56
C THR A 7 31.99 -18.44 9.32
N PRO A 8 31.39 -18.79 8.15
CA PRO A 8 32.09 -18.79 6.87
C PRO A 8 32.76 -17.46 6.50
N PHE A 9 32.31 -16.36 7.12
CA PHE A 9 32.81 -14.99 6.88
C PHE A 9 33.93 -14.57 7.84
N PHE A 10 34.39 -15.46 8.74
CA PHE A 10 35.43 -15.13 9.73
C PHE A 10 36.68 -14.49 9.11
N THR A 11 37.19 -15.06 8.00
CA THR A 11 38.35 -14.50 7.30
C THR A 11 38.05 -13.13 6.70
N CYS A 12 36.83 -12.93 6.17
CA CYS A 12 36.38 -11.63 5.65
C CYS A 12 36.38 -10.57 6.77
N HIS A 13 35.90 -10.92 7.96
CA HIS A 13 35.89 -10.04 9.13
C HIS A 13 37.30 -9.61 9.54
N LEU A 14 38.25 -10.54 9.55
CA LEU A 14 39.66 -10.24 9.85
C LEU A 14 40.27 -9.29 8.81
N ARG A 15 40.02 -9.53 7.50
CA ARG A 15 40.49 -8.64 6.42
C ARG A 15 39.87 -7.25 6.52
N ALA A 16 38.60 -7.17 6.91
CA ALA A 16 37.89 -5.91 7.13
C ALA A 16 38.27 -5.20 8.45
N GLY A 17 39.17 -5.77 9.26
CA GLY A 17 39.65 -5.16 10.50
C GLY A 17 38.65 -5.18 11.64
N ALA A 18 37.72 -6.14 11.66
CA ALA A 18 36.69 -6.24 12.68
C ALA A 18 37.26 -6.56 14.07
N ARG A 19 36.65 -5.99 15.10
CA ARG A 19 36.88 -6.39 16.49
C ARG A 19 35.95 -7.55 16.86
N LEU A 20 36.46 -8.77 16.80
CA LEU A 20 35.69 -9.98 17.11
C LEU A 20 35.50 -10.16 18.62
N VAL A 21 34.31 -10.60 19.02
CA VAL A 21 33.94 -10.93 20.41
C VAL A 21 33.15 -12.23 20.48
N PRO A 22 33.14 -12.92 21.64
CA PRO A 22 32.23 -14.04 21.86
C PRO A 22 30.77 -13.56 21.87
N PHE A 23 29.91 -14.12 21.01
CA PHE A 23 28.49 -13.84 20.97
C PHE A 23 27.70 -15.09 20.57
N GLY A 24 26.77 -15.53 21.43
CA GLY A 24 25.93 -16.71 21.15
C GLY A 24 26.70 -18.01 20.88
N GLY A 25 27.93 -18.16 21.39
CA GLY A 25 28.80 -19.31 21.11
C GLY A 25 29.70 -19.17 19.87
N TRP A 26 29.70 -18.01 19.22
CA TRP A 26 30.47 -17.72 18.00
C TRP A 26 31.45 -16.56 18.17
N GLU A 27 32.50 -16.53 17.35
CA GLU A 27 33.35 -15.35 17.16
C GLU A 27 32.71 -14.39 16.14
N MET A 28 32.16 -13.26 16.61
CA MET A 28 31.39 -12.33 15.77
C MET A 28 31.94 -10.89 15.84
N PRO A 29 31.84 -10.10 14.75
CA PRO A 29 32.29 -8.71 14.72
C PRO A 29 31.41 -7.82 15.59
N LEU A 30 31.96 -7.25 16.67
CA LEU A 30 31.26 -6.25 17.48
C LEU A 30 31.12 -4.92 16.75
N GLU A 31 32.21 -4.50 16.11
CA GLU A 31 32.32 -3.29 15.28
C GLU A 31 33.52 -3.43 14.33
N TYR A 32 33.52 -2.62 13.29
CA TYR A 32 34.59 -2.40 12.31
C TYR A 32 35.29 -1.07 12.61
N PRO A 33 36.40 -0.71 11.92
CA PRO A 33 37.19 0.49 12.24
C PRO A 33 36.41 1.82 12.22
N SER A 34 35.28 1.90 11.52
CA SER A 34 34.41 3.08 11.49
C SER A 34 33.63 3.31 12.80
N GLY A 35 33.42 2.25 13.58
CA GLY A 35 32.73 2.23 14.86
C GLY A 35 31.20 2.24 14.76
N ILE A 36 30.55 1.80 15.84
CA ILE A 36 29.09 1.57 15.95
C ILE A 36 28.23 2.73 15.43
N VAL A 37 28.62 3.98 15.72
CA VAL A 37 27.83 5.15 15.32
C VAL A 37 27.84 5.34 13.81
N ALA A 38 29.01 5.17 13.17
CA ALA A 38 29.12 5.33 11.72
C ALA A 38 28.38 4.19 11.02
N GLU A 39 28.54 2.96 11.50
CA GLU A 39 27.85 1.78 10.99
C GLU A 39 26.31 1.90 11.03
N HIS A 40 25.75 2.37 12.16
CA HIS A 40 24.30 2.64 12.25
C HIS A 40 23.86 3.64 11.18
N LEU A 41 24.56 4.77 11.09
CA LEU A 41 24.22 5.83 10.14
C LEU A 41 24.40 5.39 8.68
N THR A 42 25.40 4.55 8.39
CA THR A 42 25.59 3.90 7.08
C THR A 42 24.37 3.07 6.73
N THR A 43 23.85 2.25 7.65
CA THR A 43 22.65 1.43 7.40
C THR A 43 21.43 2.29 7.06
N ARG A 44 21.26 3.45 7.74
CA ARG A 44 20.16 4.40 7.48
C ARG A 44 20.25 5.14 6.14
N LYS A 45 21.43 5.21 5.51
CA LYS A 45 21.68 6.06 4.33
C LYS A 45 22.16 5.30 3.08
N LYS A 46 22.79 4.14 3.26
CA LYS A 46 23.39 3.33 2.20
C LYS A 46 22.90 1.88 2.29
N ALA A 47 23.80 0.90 2.31
CA ALA A 47 23.51 -0.50 2.54
C ALA A 47 24.50 -1.07 3.55
N GLY A 48 23.99 -1.51 4.70
CA GLY A 48 24.74 -2.24 5.71
C GLY A 48 24.68 -3.75 5.45
N LEU A 49 25.83 -4.41 5.43
CA LEU A 49 25.97 -5.86 5.27
C LEU A 49 26.30 -6.51 6.61
N PHE A 50 25.45 -7.43 7.04
CA PHE A 50 25.58 -8.11 8.32
C PHE A 50 25.80 -9.60 8.12
N ASP A 51 26.79 -10.15 8.83
CA ASP A 51 26.91 -11.60 9.00
C ASP A 51 25.92 -12.10 10.06
N VAL A 52 24.91 -12.83 9.60
CA VAL A 52 23.90 -13.47 10.45
C VAL A 52 23.99 -15.00 10.39
N SER A 53 25.11 -15.55 9.89
CA SER A 53 25.34 -16.99 9.78
C SER A 53 25.49 -17.68 11.14
N HIS A 54 25.63 -16.94 12.23
CA HIS A 54 25.63 -17.49 13.59
C HIS A 54 24.23 -17.96 14.03
N MET A 55 23.15 -17.47 13.42
CA MET A 55 21.77 -17.89 13.71
C MET A 55 21.54 -19.36 13.31
N GLY A 56 20.63 -20.06 13.98
CA GLY A 56 20.29 -21.44 13.65
C GLY A 56 19.44 -21.52 12.39
N ARG A 57 19.67 -22.51 11.53
CA ARG A 57 18.93 -22.74 10.28
C ARG A 57 18.43 -24.17 10.22
N PHE A 58 17.15 -24.40 10.52
CA PHE A 58 16.56 -25.72 10.52
C PHE A 58 15.71 -25.94 9.27
N VAL A 59 16.07 -26.95 8.48
CA VAL A 59 15.28 -27.39 7.34
C VAL A 59 14.30 -28.45 7.84
N VAL A 60 13.01 -28.22 7.58
CA VAL A 60 11.91 -29.11 8.01
C VAL A 60 11.19 -29.60 6.76
N SER A 61 11.14 -30.91 6.55
CA SER A 61 10.55 -31.50 5.34
C SER A 61 9.81 -32.81 5.64
N GLY A 62 9.07 -33.30 4.66
CA GLY A 62 8.25 -34.52 4.76
C GLY A 62 6.75 -34.24 4.92
N ASP A 63 5.95 -35.30 4.82
CA ASP A 63 4.49 -35.18 4.64
C ASP A 63 3.78 -34.48 5.81
N ASP A 64 4.25 -34.72 7.05
CA ASP A 64 3.67 -34.16 8.27
C ASP A 64 4.44 -32.92 8.78
N ALA A 65 5.36 -32.38 7.97
CA ALA A 65 6.15 -31.20 8.35
C ALA A 65 5.25 -29.99 8.69
N LEU A 66 4.16 -29.81 7.94
CA LEU A 66 3.19 -28.75 8.24
C LEU A 66 2.47 -28.99 9.56
N GLY A 67 2.04 -30.23 9.85
CA GLY A 67 1.38 -30.60 11.10
C GLY A 67 2.29 -30.34 12.31
N PHE A 68 3.55 -30.76 12.19
CA PHE A 68 4.60 -30.48 13.18
C PHE A 68 4.77 -28.98 13.42
N LEU A 69 4.99 -28.19 12.37
CA LEU A 69 5.18 -26.74 12.47
C LEU A 69 3.95 -26.02 13.04
N GLN A 70 2.73 -26.45 12.70
CA GLN A 70 1.49 -25.94 13.29
C GLN A 70 1.42 -26.17 14.81
N HIS A 71 2.01 -27.27 15.30
CA HIS A 71 2.00 -27.63 16.71
C HIS A 71 3.08 -26.91 17.53
N VAL A 72 4.28 -26.74 16.97
CA VAL A 72 5.44 -26.18 17.71
C VAL A 72 5.65 -24.67 17.52
N LEU A 73 4.91 -24.02 16.61
CA LEU A 73 5.00 -22.59 16.35
C LEU A 73 3.68 -21.88 16.65
N THR A 74 3.74 -20.62 17.08
CA THR A 74 2.53 -19.84 17.40
C THR A 74 1.80 -19.30 16.18
N ASN A 75 2.48 -19.06 15.05
CA ASN A 75 1.84 -18.56 13.84
C ASN A 75 1.28 -19.69 12.97
N ASN A 76 0.38 -19.36 12.06
CA ASN A 76 -0.29 -20.33 11.19
C ASN A 76 0.59 -20.66 9.97
N ALA A 77 1.44 -21.68 10.09
CA ALA A 77 2.23 -22.23 8.98
C ALA A 77 1.37 -22.67 7.78
N ALA A 78 0.11 -23.05 7.98
CA ALA A 78 -0.78 -23.44 6.87
C ALA A 78 -1.25 -22.24 6.02
N ALA A 79 -1.17 -21.02 6.57
CA ALA A 79 -1.43 -19.78 5.85
C ALA A 79 -0.26 -19.36 4.93
N LEU A 80 0.92 -19.97 5.10
CA LEU A 80 2.15 -19.57 4.43
C LEU A 80 2.24 -20.20 3.03
N ALA A 81 2.10 -19.39 1.99
CA ALA A 81 2.24 -19.84 0.61
C ALA A 81 3.72 -20.03 0.22
N VAL A 82 3.97 -20.77 -0.87
CA VAL A 82 5.29 -20.81 -1.49
C VAL A 82 5.65 -19.40 -1.96
N GLY A 83 6.89 -18.97 -1.71
CA GLY A 83 7.33 -17.61 -1.98
C GLY A 83 7.04 -16.63 -0.84
N GLU A 84 6.59 -17.09 0.33
CA GLU A 84 6.32 -16.24 1.50
C GLU A 84 7.11 -16.68 2.75
N ALA A 85 7.38 -15.73 3.62
CA ALA A 85 7.88 -15.94 4.97
C ALA A 85 6.97 -15.31 6.04
N GLN A 86 7.12 -15.75 7.28
CA GLN A 86 6.42 -15.17 8.41
C GLN A 86 7.25 -15.21 9.70
N TYR A 87 7.03 -14.20 10.53
CA TYR A 87 7.54 -14.16 11.90
C TYR A 87 6.65 -15.00 12.81
N THR A 88 7.25 -15.75 13.74
CA THR A 88 6.55 -16.65 14.66
C THR A 88 7.30 -16.75 15.99
N MET A 89 6.64 -17.22 17.04
CA MET A 89 7.28 -17.60 18.29
C MET A 89 7.37 -19.12 18.40
N ILE A 90 8.39 -19.59 19.13
CA ILE A 90 8.47 -20.94 19.70
C ILE A 90 7.97 -20.82 21.15
N PRO A 91 6.73 -21.25 21.46
CA PRO A 91 6.11 -20.98 22.74
C PRO A 91 6.54 -21.99 23.81
N THR A 92 6.47 -21.58 25.08
CA THR A 92 6.39 -22.51 26.21
C THR A 92 4.93 -22.86 26.50
N GLU A 93 4.68 -23.90 27.29
CA GLU A 93 3.33 -24.23 27.78
C GLU A 93 2.71 -23.10 28.62
N GLY A 94 3.54 -22.32 29.32
CA GLY A 94 3.13 -21.16 30.14
C GLY A 94 2.75 -19.92 29.33
N GLY A 95 2.97 -19.94 28.00
CA GLY A 95 2.69 -18.80 27.11
C GLY A 95 3.80 -17.75 27.08
N GLY A 96 5.00 -18.07 27.58
CA GLY A 96 6.21 -17.34 27.23
C GLY A 96 6.85 -17.85 25.94
N ALA A 97 8.05 -17.35 25.65
CA ALA A 97 8.81 -17.72 24.46
C ALA A 97 10.05 -18.54 24.85
N VAL A 98 10.19 -19.72 24.25
CA VAL A 98 11.48 -20.41 24.14
C VAL A 98 12.38 -19.59 23.20
N ASP A 99 11.87 -19.17 22.05
CA ASP A 99 12.57 -18.26 21.15
C ASP A 99 11.56 -17.54 20.25
N ASP A 100 12.03 -16.55 19.51
CA ASP A 100 11.35 -16.06 18.32
C ASP A 100 12.08 -16.50 17.04
N ALA A 101 11.33 -16.67 15.96
CA ALA A 101 11.85 -17.26 14.74
C ALA A 101 11.19 -16.71 13.47
N TYR A 102 11.83 -16.94 12.34
CA TYR A 102 11.26 -16.69 11.02
C TYR A 102 11.14 -17.99 10.24
N LEU A 103 9.95 -18.26 9.72
CA LEU A 103 9.64 -19.42 8.89
C LEU A 103 9.56 -18.98 7.42
N TYR A 104 10.36 -19.61 6.55
CA TYR A 104 10.44 -19.33 5.12
C TYR A 104 9.97 -20.54 4.33
N ARG A 105 9.17 -20.31 3.27
CA ARG A 105 8.72 -21.37 2.36
C ARG A 105 9.12 -21.05 0.92
N PHE A 106 10.35 -21.41 0.55
CA PHE A 106 10.88 -21.16 -0.80
C PHE A 106 10.27 -22.08 -1.85
N GLN A 107 10.00 -23.34 -1.49
CA GLN A 107 9.53 -24.39 -2.40
C GLN A 107 8.29 -25.09 -1.82
N GLN A 108 7.63 -25.89 -2.64
CA GLN A 108 6.45 -26.65 -2.20
C GLN A 108 6.79 -27.65 -1.10
N GLU A 109 7.96 -28.29 -1.23
CA GLU A 109 8.50 -29.30 -0.33
C GLU A 109 9.45 -28.64 0.67
N GLY A 110 9.00 -28.58 1.92
CA GLY A 110 9.83 -28.17 3.05
C GLY A 110 9.81 -26.68 3.39
N PHE A 111 10.34 -26.40 4.57
CA PHE A 111 10.41 -25.10 5.19
C PHE A 111 11.82 -24.86 5.73
N LEU A 112 12.24 -23.60 5.75
CA LEU A 112 13.44 -23.16 6.47
C LEU A 112 12.99 -22.36 7.68
N LEU A 113 13.39 -22.76 8.88
CA LEU A 113 13.16 -22.04 10.12
C LEU A 113 14.47 -21.45 10.61
N VAL A 114 14.52 -20.12 10.76
CA VAL A 114 15.68 -19.41 11.29
C VAL A 114 15.42 -19.01 12.74
N VAL A 115 16.30 -19.44 13.65
CA VAL A 115 16.21 -19.23 15.11
C VAL A 115 17.41 -18.45 15.63
N ASN A 116 17.32 -17.85 16.82
CA ASN A 116 18.40 -17.04 17.37
C ASN A 116 19.63 -17.90 17.74
N ALA A 117 20.81 -17.34 17.51
CA ALA A 117 22.08 -18.04 17.69
C ALA A 117 22.29 -18.60 19.11
N ALA A 118 21.94 -17.81 20.13
CA ALA A 118 22.10 -18.20 21.53
C ALA A 118 21.17 -19.37 21.94
N ASN A 119 20.10 -19.59 21.19
CA ASN A 119 19.04 -20.54 21.53
C ASN A 119 19.06 -21.79 20.66
N ARG A 120 19.80 -21.81 19.53
CA ARG A 120 19.89 -22.93 18.56
C ARG A 120 19.85 -24.32 19.20
N THR A 121 20.75 -24.63 20.13
CA THR A 121 20.81 -25.96 20.76
C THR A 121 19.58 -26.26 21.61
N ARG A 122 19.07 -25.24 22.34
CA ARG A 122 17.83 -25.38 23.12
C ARG A 122 16.62 -25.60 22.22
N ASP A 123 16.52 -24.84 21.14
CA ASP A 123 15.41 -24.95 20.19
C ASP A 123 15.44 -26.30 19.48
N TRP A 124 16.63 -26.78 19.10
CA TRP A 124 16.82 -28.12 18.56
C TRP A 124 16.28 -29.20 19.50
N HIS A 125 16.67 -29.17 20.78
CA HIS A 125 16.19 -30.14 21.76
C HIS A 125 14.68 -30.02 22.01
N HIS A 126 14.14 -28.80 22.04
CA HIS A 126 12.71 -28.57 22.17
C HIS A 126 11.96 -29.21 20.99
N PHE A 127 12.40 -28.98 19.75
CA PHE A 127 11.79 -29.59 18.57
C PHE A 127 11.91 -31.11 18.54
N GLN A 128 13.06 -31.67 18.89
CA GLN A 128 13.27 -33.12 18.97
C GLN A 128 12.29 -33.79 19.96
N ALA A 129 12.00 -33.14 21.09
CA ALA A 129 11.05 -33.67 22.07
C ALA A 129 9.60 -33.76 21.55
N HIS A 130 9.22 -32.87 20.62
CA HIS A 130 7.90 -32.91 19.97
C HIS A 130 7.87 -33.78 18.71
N LEU A 131 9.02 -33.99 18.06
CA LEU A 131 9.14 -34.67 16.77
C LEU A 131 8.63 -36.12 16.80
N GLU A 132 8.77 -36.81 17.93
CA GLU A 132 8.32 -38.21 18.11
C GLU A 132 6.81 -38.42 17.89
N ALA A 133 6.00 -37.36 18.04
CA ALA A 133 4.56 -37.41 17.85
C ALA A 133 4.11 -37.30 16.38
N PHE A 134 5.04 -37.01 15.45
CA PHE A 134 4.74 -36.76 14.04
C PHE A 134 5.43 -37.79 13.14
N GLN A 135 4.77 -38.17 12.04
CA GLN A 135 5.28 -39.21 11.15
C GLN A 135 5.98 -38.60 9.94
N ASN A 136 7.07 -39.23 9.47
CA ASN A 136 7.79 -38.83 8.26
C ASN A 136 8.23 -37.36 8.23
N VAL A 137 8.58 -36.78 9.39
CA VAL A 137 9.17 -35.44 9.47
C VAL A 137 10.69 -35.55 9.56
N SER A 138 11.39 -34.88 8.63
CA SER A 138 12.84 -34.71 8.68
C SER A 138 13.15 -33.31 9.22
N LEU A 139 13.96 -33.25 10.27
CA LEU A 139 14.48 -32.02 10.85
C LEU A 139 16.01 -32.04 10.72
N HIS A 140 16.56 -31.08 9.98
CA HIS A 140 17.99 -31.01 9.68
C HIS A 140 18.57 -29.64 10.06
N ASP A 141 19.64 -29.62 10.85
CA ASP A 141 20.37 -28.39 11.20
C ASP A 141 21.37 -28.01 10.11
N ALA A 142 20.94 -27.15 9.18
CA ALA A 142 21.73 -26.63 8.08
C ALA A 142 22.59 -25.41 8.48
N THR A 143 22.80 -25.15 9.77
CA THR A 143 23.56 -23.97 10.24
C THR A 143 24.99 -23.95 9.70
N PHE A 144 25.63 -25.09 9.49
CA PHE A 144 27.00 -25.12 8.94
C PHE A 144 27.05 -25.29 7.41
N ASP A 145 25.96 -25.78 6.81
CA ASP A 145 25.89 -26.02 5.36
C ASP A 145 25.53 -24.77 4.58
N GLN A 146 24.78 -23.85 5.21
CA GLN A 146 24.28 -22.63 4.60
C GLN A 146 24.81 -21.40 5.31
N ALA A 147 25.33 -20.46 4.52
CA ALA A 147 25.67 -19.11 4.95
C ALA A 147 24.46 -18.18 4.82
N MET A 148 24.38 -17.20 5.72
CA MET A 148 23.30 -16.22 5.77
C MET A 148 23.86 -14.81 5.96
N LEU A 149 23.47 -13.91 5.06
CA LEU A 149 23.78 -12.48 5.14
C LEU A 149 22.50 -11.67 5.22
N SER A 150 22.56 -10.51 5.86
CA SER A 150 21.49 -9.52 5.80
C SER A 150 22.02 -8.23 5.20
N LEU A 151 21.37 -7.74 4.15
CA LEU A 151 21.68 -6.49 3.46
C LEU A 151 20.53 -5.52 3.71
N GLN A 152 20.77 -4.47 4.49
CA GLN A 152 19.71 -3.55 4.94
C GLN A 152 20.08 -2.09 4.66
N GLY A 153 19.11 -1.32 4.20
CA GLY A 153 19.25 0.11 3.90
C GLY A 153 18.81 0.48 2.49
N PRO A 154 18.63 1.79 2.23
CA PRO A 154 18.07 2.32 0.98
C PRO A 154 18.83 1.94 -0.30
N ALA A 155 20.13 1.63 -0.22
CA ALA A 155 20.91 1.24 -1.41
C ALA A 155 20.83 -0.26 -1.75
N SER A 156 20.28 -1.08 -0.85
CA SER A 156 20.32 -2.56 -0.96
C SER A 156 19.69 -3.09 -2.24
N LYS A 157 18.56 -2.52 -2.65
CA LYS A 157 17.83 -2.91 -3.88
C LYS A 157 18.65 -2.66 -5.14
N THR A 158 19.23 -1.46 -5.26
CA THR A 158 20.07 -1.09 -6.41
C THR A 158 21.31 -1.99 -6.50
N LEU A 159 21.96 -2.28 -5.38
CA LEU A 159 23.12 -3.17 -5.34
C LEU A 159 22.78 -4.58 -5.82
N LEU A 160 21.70 -5.18 -5.31
CA LEU A 160 21.27 -6.51 -5.75
C LEU A 160 20.84 -6.52 -7.21
N GLY A 161 20.16 -5.47 -7.67
CA GLY A 161 19.77 -5.33 -9.08
C GLY A 161 20.97 -5.32 -10.03
N GLY A 162 22.09 -4.67 -9.64
CA GLY A 162 23.34 -4.67 -10.41
C GLY A 162 24.07 -6.02 -10.44
N LEU A 163 23.75 -6.93 -9.52
CA LEU A 163 24.35 -8.26 -9.43
C LEU A 163 23.48 -9.38 -10.03
N LEU A 164 22.21 -9.10 -10.29
CA LEU A 164 21.24 -10.09 -10.74
C LEU A 164 21.56 -10.60 -12.15
N GLU A 165 21.77 -11.90 -12.27
CA GLU A 165 22.01 -12.61 -13.55
C GLU A 165 20.76 -13.36 -14.01
N GLU A 166 20.10 -14.08 -13.10
CA GLU A 166 18.88 -14.85 -13.36
C GLU A 166 17.88 -14.71 -12.19
N GLY A 167 16.58 -14.78 -12.49
CA GLY A 167 15.50 -14.61 -11.52
C GLY A 167 15.04 -13.16 -11.37
N ALA A 168 14.28 -12.87 -10.33
CA ALA A 168 13.78 -11.52 -10.01
C ALA A 168 13.83 -11.29 -8.50
N LEU A 169 14.07 -10.04 -8.10
CA LEU A 169 14.02 -9.67 -6.68
C LEU A 169 12.58 -9.84 -6.13
N PRO A 170 12.40 -10.22 -4.85
CA PRO A 170 11.08 -10.46 -4.29
C PRO A 170 10.39 -9.16 -3.85
N GLU A 171 10.29 -8.18 -4.76
CA GLU A 171 9.70 -6.86 -4.50
C GLU A 171 8.22 -6.79 -4.93
N PRO A 172 7.45 -5.80 -4.45
CA PRO A 172 7.75 -4.85 -3.37
C PRO A 172 7.33 -5.37 -1.97
N ARG A 173 6.85 -6.62 -1.91
CA ARG A 173 6.13 -7.14 -0.73
C ARG A 173 7.10 -7.58 0.35
N ARG A 174 6.92 -7.04 1.57
CA ARG A 174 7.61 -7.55 2.76
C ARG A 174 7.31 -9.04 2.96
N ASN A 175 8.32 -9.78 3.41
CA ASN A 175 8.32 -11.24 3.56
C ASN A 175 8.09 -12.04 2.27
N ALA A 176 8.15 -11.43 1.09
CA ALA A 176 8.20 -12.18 -0.16
C ALA A 176 9.58 -12.81 -0.34
N LEU A 177 9.61 -13.95 -1.02
CA LEU A 177 10.78 -14.76 -1.28
C LEU A 177 10.98 -14.96 -2.78
N SER A 178 12.23 -15.16 -3.17
CA SER A 178 12.61 -15.52 -4.54
C SER A 178 13.90 -16.33 -4.53
N GLU A 179 14.12 -17.12 -5.57
CA GLU A 179 15.41 -17.76 -5.84
C GLU A 179 16.02 -17.07 -7.07
N VAL A 180 17.28 -16.66 -6.95
CA VAL A 180 17.99 -15.89 -7.97
C VAL A 180 19.42 -16.41 -8.15
N LYS A 181 20.08 -15.92 -9.19
CA LYS A 181 21.51 -16.11 -9.41
C LYS A 181 22.20 -14.74 -9.45
N LEU A 182 23.16 -14.53 -8.56
CA LEU A 182 23.95 -13.30 -8.49
C LEU A 182 25.37 -13.58 -9.02
N LYS A 183 25.69 -13.09 -10.22
CA LYS A 183 26.96 -13.34 -10.95
C LYS A 183 27.51 -14.77 -10.74
N GLY A 184 26.74 -15.78 -11.12
CA GLY A 184 27.13 -17.19 -10.98
C GLY A 184 26.74 -17.87 -9.67
N VAL A 185 26.41 -17.14 -8.59
CA VAL A 185 26.10 -17.71 -7.26
C VAL A 185 24.59 -17.90 -7.09
N PRO A 186 24.10 -19.13 -6.85
CA PRO A 186 22.71 -19.37 -6.48
C PRO A 186 22.42 -18.77 -5.10
N VAL A 187 21.39 -17.93 -4.99
CA VAL A 187 21.00 -17.26 -3.76
C VAL A 187 19.49 -17.31 -3.59
N ARG A 188 19.05 -17.70 -2.40
CA ARG A 188 17.67 -17.51 -1.96
C ARG A 188 17.56 -16.16 -1.27
N LEU A 189 16.61 -15.33 -1.69
CA LEU A 189 16.39 -13.98 -1.18
C LEU A 189 15.06 -13.89 -0.43
N ALA A 190 15.06 -13.12 0.66
CA ALA A 190 13.87 -12.80 1.42
C ALA A 190 13.77 -11.31 1.73
N ARG A 191 12.60 -10.68 1.56
CA ARG A 191 12.31 -9.30 2.02
C ARG A 191 12.04 -9.25 3.53
N THR A 192 13.03 -9.67 4.30
CA THR A 192 13.02 -9.75 5.76
C THR A 192 14.19 -8.96 6.33
N GLY A 193 14.10 -8.57 7.59
CA GLY A 193 15.11 -7.74 8.23
C GLY A 193 14.76 -7.33 9.65
N TYR A 194 15.78 -6.88 10.37
CA TYR A 194 15.76 -6.60 11.81
C TYR A 194 16.25 -5.20 12.18
N THR A 195 16.34 -4.29 11.22
CA THR A 195 16.78 -2.90 11.48
C THR A 195 15.67 -1.87 11.36
N GLY A 196 14.47 -2.28 10.91
CA GLY A 196 13.38 -1.36 10.58
C GLY A 196 13.52 -0.65 9.24
N GLU A 197 14.60 -0.90 8.47
CA GLU A 197 14.75 -0.32 7.13
C GLU A 197 13.61 -0.72 6.19
N PRO A 198 13.08 0.22 5.37
CA PRO A 198 12.07 -0.10 4.36
C PRO A 198 12.59 -1.11 3.34
N LEU A 199 13.86 -0.97 2.93
CA LEU A 199 14.56 -1.88 2.04
C LEU A 199 15.53 -2.76 2.83
N CYS A 200 15.24 -4.04 2.85
CA CYS A 200 15.99 -5.06 3.58
C CYS A 200 15.85 -6.41 2.88
N PHE A 201 16.96 -7.12 2.82
CA PHE A 201 17.05 -8.46 2.23
C PHE A 201 17.85 -9.37 3.13
N GLU A 202 17.42 -10.61 3.25
CA GLU A 202 18.23 -11.71 3.76
C GLU A 202 18.58 -12.65 2.62
N LEU A 203 19.86 -13.05 2.57
CA LEU A 203 20.45 -13.83 1.51
C LEU A 203 20.93 -15.15 2.09
N PHE A 204 20.53 -16.26 1.47
CA PHE A 204 20.96 -17.60 1.83
C PHE A 204 21.70 -18.24 0.65
N CYS A 205 22.89 -18.77 0.90
CA CYS A 205 23.67 -19.51 -0.08
C CYS A 205 24.39 -20.67 0.60
N ASP A 206 24.89 -21.63 -0.19
CA ASP A 206 25.73 -22.69 0.35
C ASP A 206 27.05 -22.10 0.87
N THR A 207 27.58 -22.66 1.97
CA THR A 207 28.80 -22.18 2.62
C THR A 207 30.00 -22.08 1.66
N ALA A 208 30.06 -22.94 0.62
CA ALA A 208 31.09 -22.89 -0.41
C ALA A 208 31.10 -21.58 -1.23
N HIS A 209 29.99 -20.86 -1.31
CA HIS A 209 29.85 -19.60 -2.03
C HIS A 209 29.91 -18.36 -1.14
N ALA A 210 30.00 -18.53 0.18
CA ALA A 210 29.89 -17.45 1.15
C ALA A 210 30.89 -16.31 0.89
N GLU A 211 32.19 -16.62 0.88
CA GLU A 211 33.25 -15.61 0.68
C GLU A 211 33.07 -14.87 -0.66
N ALA A 212 32.73 -15.58 -1.73
CA ALA A 212 32.48 -14.97 -3.04
C ALA A 212 31.29 -14.00 -3.02
N LEU A 213 30.19 -14.38 -2.37
CA LEU A 213 29.00 -13.52 -2.21
C LEU A 213 29.32 -12.28 -1.38
N TRP A 214 30.08 -12.41 -0.29
CA TRP A 214 30.51 -11.28 0.54
C TRP A 214 31.33 -10.28 -0.25
N GLU A 215 32.41 -10.75 -0.89
CA GLU A 215 33.31 -9.88 -1.65
C GLU A 215 32.57 -9.19 -2.79
N MET A 216 31.64 -9.89 -3.44
CA MET A 216 30.79 -9.31 -4.48
C MET A 216 29.90 -8.17 -3.97
N LEU A 217 29.23 -8.36 -2.83
CA LEU A 217 28.36 -7.33 -2.24
C LEU A 217 29.17 -6.12 -1.75
N VAL A 218 30.33 -6.35 -1.13
CA VAL A 218 31.22 -5.28 -0.66
C VAL A 218 31.80 -4.50 -1.84
N ALA A 219 32.18 -5.18 -2.93
CA ALA A 219 32.70 -4.55 -4.13
C ALA A 219 31.67 -3.62 -4.82
N GLU A 220 30.38 -3.95 -4.76
CA GLU A 220 29.31 -3.06 -5.27
C GLU A 220 29.02 -1.89 -4.32
N GLY A 221 29.52 -1.91 -3.08
CA GLY A 221 29.42 -0.79 -2.14
C GLY A 221 28.62 -1.06 -0.87
N ALA A 222 28.30 -2.33 -0.57
CA ALA A 222 27.80 -2.69 0.75
C ALA A 222 28.90 -2.53 1.81
N GLU A 223 28.56 -1.98 2.98
CA GLU A 223 29.53 -1.75 4.06
C GLU A 223 29.28 -2.75 5.21
N PRO A 224 30.30 -3.48 5.68
CA PRO A 224 30.15 -4.42 6.80
C PRO A 224 29.71 -3.73 8.10
N ILE A 225 28.72 -4.32 8.79
CA ILE A 225 28.13 -3.79 10.03
C ILE A 225 28.24 -4.80 11.17
N GLY A 226 28.68 -4.33 12.34
CA GLY A 226 28.90 -5.14 13.53
C GLY A 226 27.68 -5.26 14.44
N LEU A 227 27.80 -6.13 15.45
CA LEU A 227 26.74 -6.41 16.43
C LEU A 227 26.32 -5.18 17.24
N GLY A 228 27.24 -4.24 17.50
CA GLY A 228 26.93 -3.03 18.27
C GLY A 228 25.95 -2.12 17.53
N ALA A 229 26.16 -1.93 16.21
CA ALA A 229 25.23 -1.17 15.39
C ALA A 229 23.90 -1.93 15.20
N ARG A 230 23.95 -3.26 15.00
CA ARG A 230 22.75 -4.11 14.97
C ARG A 230 21.85 -3.89 16.19
N ASP A 231 22.40 -3.87 17.40
CA ASP A 231 21.62 -3.65 18.63
C ASP A 231 20.98 -2.24 18.68
N THR A 232 21.69 -1.21 18.22
CA THR A 232 21.10 0.15 18.14
C THR A 232 19.98 0.25 17.11
N LEU A 233 20.12 -0.42 15.96
CA LEU A 233 19.14 -0.38 14.86
C LEU A 233 17.85 -1.14 15.22
N ARG A 234 17.97 -2.35 15.81
CA ARG A 234 16.80 -3.12 16.27
C ARG A 234 16.06 -2.40 17.38
N LEU A 235 16.79 -1.75 18.30
CA LEU A 235 16.20 -0.99 19.39
C LEU A 235 15.43 0.22 18.86
N GLU A 236 16.01 0.95 17.91
CA GLU A 236 15.32 2.06 17.26
C GLU A 236 14.07 1.57 16.52
N ALA A 237 14.13 0.42 15.85
CA ALA A 237 12.96 -0.19 15.21
C ALA A 237 11.90 -0.73 16.19
N GLY A 238 12.19 -0.76 17.51
CA GLY A 238 11.29 -1.31 18.52
C GLY A 238 11.19 -2.84 18.47
N LEU A 239 12.16 -3.53 17.88
CA LEU A 239 12.15 -4.98 17.73
C LEU A 239 12.64 -5.67 19.00
N PRO A 240 11.94 -6.73 19.46
CA PRO A 240 12.30 -7.46 20.66
C PRO A 240 13.61 -8.23 20.47
N LEU A 241 14.27 -8.54 21.58
CA LEU A 241 15.38 -9.46 21.63
C LEU A 241 15.17 -10.48 22.76
N TYR A 242 15.44 -11.75 22.49
CA TYR A 242 15.43 -12.79 23.52
C TYR A 242 16.41 -12.45 24.65
N GLY A 243 15.98 -12.63 25.90
CA GLY A 243 16.71 -12.22 27.10
C GLY A 243 16.49 -10.76 27.51
N HIS A 244 15.69 -10.01 26.75
CA HIS A 244 15.32 -8.62 27.03
C HIS A 244 13.80 -8.43 27.08
N GLU A 245 13.14 -8.54 25.92
CA GLU A 245 11.68 -8.36 25.78
C GLU A 245 10.94 -9.71 25.69
N LEU A 246 11.68 -10.81 25.54
CA LEU A 246 11.20 -12.18 25.47
C LEU A 246 12.07 -13.08 26.38
N GLY A 247 11.52 -14.19 26.85
CA GLY A 247 12.21 -15.11 27.75
C GLY A 247 11.87 -14.84 29.22
N GLN A 248 12.89 -14.67 30.07
CA GLN A 248 12.70 -14.45 31.51
C GLN A 248 12.92 -12.98 31.89
N ASP A 249 12.14 -12.51 32.85
CA ASP A 249 12.31 -11.19 33.44
C ASP A 249 13.44 -11.19 34.50
N PRO A 250 13.88 -10.02 34.99
CA PRO A 250 14.94 -9.92 36.00
C PRO A 250 14.62 -10.61 37.33
N ASP A 251 13.34 -10.85 37.63
CA ASP A 251 12.88 -11.52 38.85
C ASP A 251 12.79 -13.05 38.66
N GLY A 252 13.14 -13.56 37.47
CA GLY A 252 13.11 -14.98 37.10
C GLY A 252 11.75 -15.48 36.63
N GLY A 253 10.76 -14.60 36.48
CA GLY A 253 9.45 -14.92 35.92
C GLY A 253 9.49 -15.01 34.40
N GLU A 254 8.58 -15.79 33.82
CA GLU A 254 8.44 -15.85 32.37
C GLU A 254 7.71 -14.61 31.83
N ILE A 255 8.26 -13.98 30.79
CA ILE A 255 7.63 -12.84 30.11
C ILE A 255 6.52 -13.37 29.19
N PRO A 256 5.25 -12.95 29.37
CA PRO A 256 4.16 -13.32 28.48
C PRO A 256 4.44 -12.89 27.03
N VAL A 257 4.20 -13.77 26.04
CA VAL A 257 4.42 -13.43 24.61
C VAL A 257 3.63 -12.18 24.21
N PHE A 258 2.37 -12.04 24.66
CA PHE A 258 1.55 -10.85 24.36
C PHE A 258 2.03 -9.57 25.06
N ALA A 259 3.03 -9.62 25.93
CA ALA A 259 3.70 -8.42 26.44
C ALA A 259 4.50 -7.73 25.32
N CYS A 260 4.89 -8.47 24.28
CA CYS A 260 5.50 -7.94 23.07
C CYS A 260 4.41 -7.54 22.04
N PRO A 261 4.41 -6.30 21.52
CA PRO A 261 3.46 -5.86 20.49
C PRO A 261 3.44 -6.71 19.22
N LEU A 262 4.56 -7.35 18.86
CA LEU A 262 4.66 -8.21 17.66
C LEU A 262 3.87 -9.51 17.78
N ALA A 263 3.47 -9.94 18.99
CA ALA A 263 2.63 -11.11 19.20
C ALA A 263 1.32 -11.06 18.41
N ARG A 264 0.78 -9.85 18.17
CA ARG A 264 -0.41 -9.61 17.35
C ARG A 264 -0.31 -10.15 15.91
N PHE A 265 0.91 -10.27 15.40
CA PHE A 265 1.21 -10.80 14.06
C PHE A 265 1.82 -12.19 14.10
N ALA A 266 2.49 -12.56 15.20
CA ALA A 266 3.22 -13.82 15.36
C ALA A 266 2.38 -14.96 15.97
N VAL A 267 1.19 -14.66 16.53
CA VAL A 267 0.32 -15.66 17.17
C VAL A 267 -1.01 -15.74 16.44
N SER A 268 -1.32 -16.92 15.90
CA SER A 268 -2.64 -17.23 15.37
C SER A 268 -3.45 -18.03 16.38
N LEU A 269 -4.63 -17.51 16.74
CA LEU A 269 -5.63 -18.24 17.53
C LEU A 269 -6.76 -18.80 16.65
N SER A 270 -6.59 -18.81 15.32
CA SER A 270 -7.56 -19.40 14.39
C SER A 270 -7.97 -20.80 14.84
N PRO A 271 -9.27 -21.13 14.79
CA PRO A 271 -9.73 -22.50 15.00
C PRO A 271 -9.12 -23.48 13.99
N LEU A 272 -8.86 -23.04 12.74
CA LEU A 272 -8.27 -23.89 11.70
C LEU A 272 -6.79 -24.23 11.97
N LYS A 273 -6.10 -23.47 12.84
CA LYS A 273 -4.73 -23.81 13.23
C LYS A 273 -4.66 -25.10 14.06
N GLY A 274 -5.73 -25.44 14.77
CA GLY A 274 -5.74 -26.56 15.71
C GLY A 274 -4.95 -26.29 16.99
N ASP A 275 -4.75 -27.32 17.81
CA ASP A 275 -4.04 -27.18 19.08
C ASP A 275 -2.52 -27.12 18.91
N PHE A 276 -1.85 -26.37 19.78
CA PHE A 276 -0.41 -26.13 19.72
C PHE A 276 0.15 -25.79 21.10
N VAL A 277 1.45 -25.93 21.28
CA VAL A 277 2.12 -25.71 22.57
C VAL A 277 1.79 -24.31 23.10
N GLY A 278 1.29 -24.24 24.34
CA GLY A 278 0.95 -22.98 25.00
C GLY A 278 -0.31 -22.27 24.50
N ARG A 279 -1.13 -22.88 23.62
CA ARG A 279 -2.34 -22.26 23.05
C ARG A 279 -3.29 -21.72 24.12
N GLU A 280 -3.54 -22.46 25.19
CA GLU A 280 -4.45 -22.04 26.26
C GLU A 280 -3.95 -20.78 26.98
N ALA A 281 -2.66 -20.77 27.37
CA ALA A 281 -2.04 -19.63 28.03
C ALA A 281 -2.03 -18.40 27.13
N LEU A 282 -1.67 -18.54 25.85
CA LEU A 282 -1.70 -17.47 24.87
C LEU A 282 -3.12 -16.93 24.62
N THR A 283 -4.14 -17.79 24.69
CA THR A 283 -5.54 -17.37 24.61
C THR A 283 -5.95 -16.51 25.80
N ARG A 284 -5.52 -16.85 27.02
CA ARG A 284 -5.74 -16.02 28.21
C ARG A 284 -5.05 -14.66 28.09
N GLN A 285 -3.79 -14.66 27.65
CA GLN A 285 -3.05 -13.42 27.42
C GLN A 285 -3.68 -12.52 26.34
N HIS A 286 -4.14 -13.10 25.23
CA HIS A 286 -4.86 -12.36 24.18
C HIS A 286 -6.16 -11.73 24.69
N ARG A 287 -6.90 -12.45 25.55
CA ARG A 287 -8.11 -11.92 26.20
C ARG A 287 -7.77 -10.75 27.11
N ALA A 288 -6.72 -10.87 27.93
CA ALA A 288 -6.25 -9.78 28.77
C ALA A 288 -5.81 -8.56 27.95
N PHE A 289 -5.06 -8.77 26.87
CA PHE A 289 -4.70 -7.72 25.92
C PHE A 289 -5.95 -7.03 25.32
N SER A 290 -6.97 -7.80 24.94
CA SER A 290 -8.22 -7.26 24.40
C SER A 290 -8.97 -6.38 25.41
N CYS A 291 -9.06 -6.82 26.68
CA CYS A 291 -9.61 -6.00 27.76
C CYS A 291 -8.81 -4.70 27.95
N LEU A 292 -7.47 -4.78 27.98
CA LEU A 292 -6.60 -3.62 28.15
C LEU A 292 -6.77 -2.60 27.02
N VAL A 293 -6.93 -3.05 25.77
CA VAL A 293 -7.21 -2.18 24.61
C VAL A 293 -8.58 -1.50 24.76
N ALA A 294 -9.57 -2.21 25.31
CA ALA A 294 -10.89 -1.66 25.63
C ALA A 294 -10.90 -0.73 26.87
N GLY A 295 -9.76 -0.59 27.56
CA GLY A 295 -9.65 0.21 28.80
C GLY A 295 -10.11 -0.52 30.06
N ASP A 296 -10.28 -1.84 30.00
CA ASP A 296 -10.62 -2.71 31.11
C ASP A 296 -9.36 -3.39 31.67
N ASP A 297 -9.06 -3.15 32.95
CA ASP A 297 -7.90 -3.72 33.65
C ASP A 297 -8.22 -4.96 34.48
N SER A 298 -9.45 -5.51 34.38
CA SER A 298 -9.91 -6.67 35.16
C SER A 298 -9.05 -7.92 34.98
N LEU A 299 -8.41 -8.08 33.81
CA LEU A 299 -7.52 -9.20 33.49
C LEU A 299 -6.04 -8.80 33.45
N LYS A 300 -5.66 -7.66 34.05
CA LYS A 300 -4.26 -7.22 34.12
C LYS A 300 -3.33 -8.28 34.76
N GLY A 301 -3.84 -9.16 35.62
CA GLY A 301 -3.05 -10.25 36.22
C GLY A 301 -2.44 -11.22 35.21
N ASP A 302 -3.11 -11.48 34.08
CA ASP A 302 -2.61 -12.36 33.01
C ASP A 302 -1.63 -11.65 32.06
N LEU A 303 -1.61 -10.31 32.08
CA LEU A 303 -0.69 -9.47 31.31
C LEU A 303 -0.29 -8.22 32.11
N PRO A 304 0.54 -8.39 33.16
CA PRO A 304 0.80 -7.32 34.13
C PRO A 304 1.64 -6.19 33.55
N ARG A 305 2.57 -6.53 32.66
CA ARG A 305 3.50 -5.59 32.02
C ARG A 305 3.51 -5.80 30.50
N MET A 306 3.85 -4.76 29.77
CA MET A 306 4.02 -4.76 28.33
C MET A 306 5.28 -3.99 27.94
N ALA A 307 5.93 -4.43 26.87
CA ALA A 307 7.04 -3.72 26.25
C ALA A 307 6.52 -2.43 25.60
N LYS A 308 7.05 -1.28 26.01
CA LYS A 308 6.70 0.04 25.47
C LYS A 308 7.95 0.83 25.08
N PRO A 309 7.95 1.53 23.93
CA PRO A 309 9.01 2.46 23.58
C PRO A 309 8.96 3.70 24.49
N LEU A 310 10.10 4.05 25.10
CA LEU A 310 10.27 5.24 25.93
C LEU A 310 11.36 6.13 25.34
N ALA A 311 11.03 7.39 25.09
CA ALA A 311 12.01 8.41 24.74
C ALA A 311 12.47 9.12 26.01
N LEU A 312 13.78 9.23 26.22
CA LEU A 312 14.36 9.89 27.38
C LEU A 312 14.57 11.37 27.04
N THR A 313 13.78 12.24 27.67
CA THR A 313 13.86 13.71 27.52
C THR A 313 14.85 14.33 28.51
N GLY A 314 15.11 13.65 29.63
CA GLY A 314 16.09 14.04 30.62
C GLY A 314 17.54 13.65 30.27
N LYS A 315 18.47 14.04 31.14
CA LYS A 315 19.91 13.70 31.00
C LYS A 315 20.17 12.26 31.43
N GLY A 316 20.76 11.46 30.55
CA GLY A 316 21.29 10.14 30.89
C GLY A 316 21.14 9.14 29.76
N ILE A 317 21.61 7.91 29.99
CA ILE A 317 21.39 6.77 29.10
C ILE A 317 20.86 5.64 29.95
N ALA A 318 19.60 5.26 29.71
CA ALA A 318 19.00 4.11 30.36
C ALA A 318 19.69 2.82 29.89
N ARG A 319 19.86 1.86 30.80
CA ARG A 319 20.40 0.53 30.52
C ARG A 319 19.43 -0.53 31.04
N GLN A 320 19.60 -1.76 30.58
CA GLN A 320 18.84 -2.89 31.10
C GLN A 320 18.89 -2.93 32.63
N GLY A 321 17.73 -3.15 33.25
CA GLY A 321 17.56 -3.19 34.72
C GLY A 321 17.33 -1.83 35.38
N CYS A 322 17.46 -0.70 34.67
CA CYS A 322 17.04 0.59 35.22
C CYS A 322 15.55 0.56 35.58
N ARG A 323 15.20 0.99 36.79
CA ARG A 323 13.81 1.01 37.27
C ARG A 323 13.05 2.18 36.66
N VAL A 324 11.79 1.95 36.34
CA VAL A 324 10.88 2.94 35.77
C VAL A 324 9.82 3.32 36.80
N PHE A 325 9.57 4.61 36.95
CA PHE A 325 8.67 5.17 37.93
C PHE A 325 7.62 6.06 37.27
N ARG A 326 6.46 6.15 37.92
CA ARG A 326 5.41 7.12 37.62
C ARG A 326 4.99 7.78 38.92
N ARG A 327 5.19 9.11 39.03
CA ARG A 327 4.85 9.87 40.25
C ARG A 327 5.45 9.24 41.52
N GLY A 328 6.70 8.79 41.44
CA GLY A 328 7.41 8.14 42.54
C GLY A 328 7.09 6.65 42.79
N ALA A 329 6.08 6.07 42.15
CA ALA A 329 5.77 4.64 42.28
C ALA A 329 6.52 3.81 41.20
N PRO A 330 7.14 2.67 41.54
CA PRO A 330 7.77 1.80 40.55
C PRO A 330 6.70 1.13 39.68
N VAL A 331 6.82 1.26 38.36
CA VAL A 331 5.85 0.75 37.36
C VAL A 331 6.49 -0.16 36.33
N GLY A 332 7.77 -0.48 36.45
CA GLY A 332 8.47 -1.35 35.51
C GLY A 332 9.98 -1.24 35.54
N TYR A 333 10.60 -1.76 34.49
CA TYR A 333 12.04 -1.72 34.29
C TYR A 333 12.37 -1.58 32.80
N VAL A 334 13.55 -1.04 32.51
CA VAL A 334 14.11 -0.95 31.17
C VAL A 334 14.65 -2.33 30.77
N SER A 335 14.17 -2.87 29.64
CA SER A 335 14.65 -4.14 29.10
C SER A 335 15.81 -3.93 28.12
N SER A 336 15.74 -2.89 27.30
CA SER A 336 16.78 -2.51 26.34
C SER A 336 16.93 -0.99 26.28
N GLY A 337 18.14 -0.44 26.34
CA GLY A 337 18.33 1.02 26.33
C GLY A 337 19.74 1.45 25.94
N THR A 338 19.82 2.48 25.09
CA THR A 338 21.09 3.10 24.69
C THR A 338 20.87 4.47 24.05
N MET A 339 21.98 5.09 23.64
CA MET A 339 21.99 6.28 22.79
C MET A 339 22.04 5.84 21.32
N VAL A 340 21.09 6.28 20.50
CA VAL A 340 21.07 5.99 19.06
C VAL A 340 21.42 7.24 18.25
N PRO A 341 22.27 7.14 17.22
CA PRO A 341 22.48 8.23 16.27
C PRO A 341 21.36 8.27 15.24
N TYR A 342 21.17 9.41 14.58
CA TYR A 342 20.25 9.54 13.46
C TYR A 342 20.70 10.65 12.50
N TRP A 343 20.22 10.62 11.26
CA TRP A 343 20.40 11.71 10.31
C TRP A 343 19.34 12.79 10.52
N VAL A 344 19.77 14.05 10.58
CA VAL A 344 18.86 15.19 10.64
C VAL A 344 18.19 15.37 9.27
N MET A 345 16.87 15.50 9.29
CA MET A 345 16.04 15.69 8.11
C MET A 345 15.45 17.10 8.10
N ASP A 346 15.36 17.70 6.91
CA ASP A 346 14.80 19.04 6.70
C ASP A 346 13.75 19.03 5.57
N GLY A 347 12.82 19.99 5.59
CA GLY A 347 11.69 20.11 4.66
C GLY A 347 10.42 19.41 5.13
N GLU A 348 9.33 19.64 4.41
CA GLU A 348 7.97 19.19 4.80
C GLU A 348 7.38 18.16 3.83
N GLY A 349 6.67 17.18 4.38
CA GLY A 349 5.96 16.15 3.61
C GLY A 349 6.91 15.35 2.72
N ILE A 350 6.58 15.21 1.43
CA ILE A 350 7.43 14.48 0.49
C ILE A 350 8.75 15.20 0.17
N ARG A 351 8.85 16.50 0.49
CA ARG A 351 10.07 17.30 0.27
C ARG A 351 11.13 17.07 1.34
N THR A 352 10.83 16.28 2.38
CA THR A 352 11.76 16.05 3.47
C THR A 352 12.95 15.22 3.02
N HIS A 353 14.16 15.77 3.15
CA HIS A 353 15.42 15.18 2.69
C HIS A 353 16.47 15.12 3.83
N LEU A 354 17.54 14.35 3.60
CA LEU A 354 18.65 14.21 4.54
C LEU A 354 19.61 15.40 4.41
N THR A 355 19.90 16.11 5.50
CA THR A 355 20.79 17.29 5.50
C THR A 355 22.29 16.90 5.49
N GLY A 356 22.62 15.68 5.91
CA GLY A 356 23.99 15.24 6.16
C GLY A 356 24.49 15.56 7.58
N GLU A 357 23.72 16.31 8.38
CA GLU A 357 23.99 16.46 9.80
C GLU A 357 23.51 15.25 10.60
N LYS A 358 24.17 14.98 11.74
CA LYS A 358 23.85 13.83 12.60
C LYS A 358 23.45 14.28 14.00
N GLY A 359 22.36 13.72 14.50
CA GLY A 359 21.90 13.86 15.87
C GLY A 359 22.13 12.59 16.70
N ARG A 360 21.85 12.68 18.00
CA ARG A 360 21.80 11.52 18.91
C ARG A 360 20.62 11.69 19.86
N ARG A 361 19.97 10.59 20.23
CA ARG A 361 18.90 10.58 21.23
C ARG A 361 18.96 9.35 22.13
N ALA A 362 18.59 9.53 23.41
CA ALA A 362 18.44 8.44 24.35
C ALA A 362 17.07 7.80 24.17
N ILE A 363 17.03 6.50 23.93
CA ILE A 363 15.79 5.73 23.81
C ILE A 363 15.91 4.41 24.57
N CYS A 364 14.77 3.87 24.96
CA CYS A 364 14.69 2.51 25.47
C CYS A 364 13.38 1.83 25.08
N ILE A 365 13.36 0.51 25.27
CA ILE A 365 12.16 -0.29 25.44
C ILE A 365 12.11 -0.64 26.93
N ALA A 366 10.93 -0.49 27.53
CA ALA A 366 10.71 -0.82 28.93
C ALA A 366 9.52 -1.76 29.10
N MET A 367 9.67 -2.72 30.00
CA MET A 367 8.59 -3.58 30.48
C MET A 367 7.89 -2.83 31.60
N VAL A 368 6.77 -2.19 31.28
CA VAL A 368 6.03 -1.35 32.21
C VAL A 368 4.60 -1.83 32.36
N ASP A 369 3.94 -1.40 33.42
CA ASP A 369 2.54 -1.73 33.69
C ASP A 369 1.65 -1.55 32.45
N SER A 370 0.84 -2.58 32.19
CA SER A 370 0.11 -2.71 30.93
C SER A 370 -0.96 -1.64 30.72
N ASP A 371 -1.50 -1.06 31.79
CA ASP A 371 -2.48 0.04 31.79
C ASP A 371 -1.89 1.41 31.42
N LEU A 372 -0.56 1.56 31.40
CA LEU A 372 0.06 2.82 30.95
C LEU A 372 -0.23 3.09 29.47
N ARG A 373 -0.25 4.36 29.06
CA ARG A 373 -0.64 4.79 27.70
C ARG A 373 0.41 5.69 27.07
N GLU A 374 0.38 5.76 25.75
CA GLU A 374 1.19 6.71 24.96
C GLU A 374 1.02 8.15 25.48
N GLY A 375 2.09 8.94 25.39
CA GLY A 375 2.15 10.33 25.86
C GLY A 375 2.29 10.50 27.37
N GLN A 376 2.21 9.44 28.17
CA GLN A 376 2.39 9.55 29.62
C GLN A 376 3.87 9.77 29.99
N ALA A 377 4.10 10.76 30.85
CA ALA A 377 5.41 11.04 31.44
C ALA A 377 5.77 10.01 32.52
N LEU A 378 7.02 9.57 32.49
CA LEU A 378 7.65 8.61 33.39
C LEU A 378 9.03 9.11 33.81
N GLU A 379 9.62 8.45 34.81
CA GLU A 379 10.97 8.70 35.27
C GLU A 379 11.77 7.39 35.23
N VAL A 380 13.00 7.45 34.75
CA VAL A 380 13.92 6.30 34.74
C VAL A 380 15.07 6.58 35.69
N GLU A 381 15.32 5.65 36.62
CA GLU A 381 16.46 5.77 37.54
C GLU A 381 17.76 5.35 36.85
N ILE A 382 18.64 6.32 36.63
CA ILE A 382 19.93 6.13 35.97
C ILE A 382 21.03 6.50 36.96
N ARG A 383 21.76 5.48 37.45
CA ARG A 383 22.86 5.65 38.43
C ARG A 383 22.43 6.47 39.67
N GLY A 384 21.24 6.17 40.20
CA GLY A 384 20.67 6.83 41.39
C GLY A 384 20.09 8.23 41.16
N LYS A 385 19.94 8.67 39.89
CA LYS A 385 19.28 9.93 39.53
C LYS A 385 18.06 9.65 38.67
N MET A 386 16.96 10.35 38.92
CA MET A 386 15.78 10.28 38.06
C MET A 386 16.01 11.09 36.78
N SER A 387 15.72 10.47 35.64
CA SER A 387 15.72 11.11 34.32
C SER A 387 14.32 11.03 33.73
N GLU A 388 13.82 12.15 33.23
CA GLU A 388 12.51 12.23 32.58
C GLU A 388 12.46 11.38 31.30
N ALA A 389 11.31 10.75 31.08
CA ALA A 389 10.99 9.97 29.90
C ALA A 389 9.51 10.09 29.54
N VAL A 390 9.16 9.78 28.29
CA VAL A 390 7.77 9.73 27.82
C VAL A 390 7.54 8.44 27.03
N ILE A 391 6.38 7.81 27.23
CA ILE A 391 5.96 6.68 26.39
C ILE A 391 5.64 7.22 25.00
N VAL A 392 6.35 6.76 23.98
CA VAL A 392 6.13 7.14 22.58
C VAL A 392 5.55 5.97 21.79
N PRO A 393 4.76 6.22 20.74
CA PRO A 393 4.21 5.14 19.90
C PRO A 393 5.32 4.33 19.19
N CYS A 394 6.40 4.99 18.78
CA CYS A 394 7.55 4.37 18.12
C CYS A 394 8.76 5.31 18.17
N HIS A 395 9.97 4.77 17.95
CA HIS A 395 11.19 5.56 17.82
C HIS A 395 11.55 5.88 16.37
N MET A 396 11.00 5.16 15.40
CA MET A 396 11.18 5.40 13.96
C MET A 396 9.98 4.90 13.13
N ARG A 397 9.89 5.36 11.88
CA ARG A 397 8.90 4.95 10.87
C ARG A 397 9.57 4.59 9.55
N SER A 398 8.98 3.65 8.83
CA SER A 398 9.50 3.12 7.55
C SER A 398 8.45 3.16 6.43
N ASP A 399 7.36 3.89 6.64
CA ASP A 399 6.19 4.00 5.74
C ASP A 399 6.39 5.01 4.60
N ALA A 400 7.52 5.72 4.59
CA ALA A 400 7.95 6.61 3.51
C ALA A 400 9.32 6.17 2.94
N PRO A 401 9.39 5.02 2.25
CA PRO A 401 10.62 4.55 1.59
C PRO A 401 11.20 5.63 0.65
N PRO A 402 12.52 5.64 0.42
CA PRO A 402 13.46 4.55 0.73
C PRO A 402 14.12 4.60 2.11
N TYR A 403 13.94 5.70 2.86
CA TYR A 403 14.65 5.92 4.11
C TYR A 403 13.80 5.58 5.34
N ALA A 404 14.41 4.93 6.34
CA ALA A 404 13.88 4.95 7.70
C ALA A 404 13.95 6.36 8.29
N ARG A 405 12.87 6.82 8.94
CA ARG A 405 12.75 8.17 9.51
C ARG A 405 12.69 8.11 11.03
N PRO A 406 13.56 8.84 11.75
CA PRO A 406 13.48 8.92 13.21
C PRO A 406 12.21 9.66 13.64
N VAL A 407 11.58 9.21 14.72
CA VAL A 407 10.51 9.95 15.41
C VAL A 407 11.11 10.54 16.68
N LEU A 408 11.11 11.86 16.78
CA LEU A 408 11.67 12.59 17.92
C LEU A 408 10.56 12.91 18.92
N ALA A 409 10.85 12.86 20.22
CA ALA A 409 9.84 13.16 21.25
C ALA A 409 9.39 14.62 21.23
N ASP A 410 10.27 15.53 20.79
CA ASP A 410 10.06 16.98 20.82
C ASP A 410 9.39 17.52 19.55
N THR A 411 9.16 16.68 18.53
CA THR A 411 8.38 17.07 17.36
C THR A 411 6.90 17.01 17.74
N ALA A 412 6.41 18.07 18.39
CA ALA A 412 5.00 18.37 18.37
C ALA A 412 4.54 18.41 16.90
N PRO A 413 3.33 17.94 16.55
CA PRO A 413 2.76 18.26 15.25
C PRO A 413 2.86 19.78 15.08
N HIS A 414 3.22 20.25 13.88
CA HIS A 414 3.06 21.66 13.53
C HIS A 414 1.65 22.04 13.98
N GLN A 415 1.56 22.82 15.06
CA GLN A 415 0.36 23.57 15.33
C GLN A 415 0.33 24.53 14.15
N ASP A 416 -0.55 24.24 13.19
CA ASP A 416 -0.96 25.25 12.22
C ASP A 416 -1.14 26.53 13.03
N ASP A 417 -0.38 27.56 12.66
CA ASP A 417 -0.47 28.87 13.29
C ASP A 417 -1.97 29.13 13.45
N GLN A 418 -2.42 29.20 14.72
CA GLN A 418 -3.72 29.78 15.04
C GLN A 418 -3.55 31.26 14.79
N ASP A 419 -3.48 31.57 13.50
CA ASP A 419 -3.16 32.88 13.01
C ASP A 419 -4.32 33.76 13.47
N ALA A 420 -3.92 34.83 14.12
CA ALA A 420 -4.75 35.73 14.90
C ALA A 420 -6.06 36.07 14.18
N MET A 421 -7.04 36.46 15.00
CA MET A 421 -8.31 37.08 14.61
C MET A 421 -8.09 38.42 13.89
N GLY A 422 -7.37 38.41 12.77
CA GLY A 422 -7.14 39.53 11.87
C GLY A 422 -8.35 39.79 10.99
N GLU A 423 -8.30 40.88 10.23
CA GLU A 423 -9.40 41.29 9.37
C GLU A 423 -9.74 40.20 8.34
N VAL A 424 -11.01 39.80 8.28
CA VAL A 424 -11.51 38.74 7.40
C VAL A 424 -11.41 39.12 5.91
N MET A 425 -11.55 40.41 5.59
CA MET A 425 -11.61 40.90 4.21
C MET A 425 -10.31 40.66 3.40
N PRO A 426 -9.11 40.93 3.93
CA PRO A 426 -7.86 40.51 3.29
C PRO A 426 -7.79 39.01 2.98
N LYS A 427 -8.24 38.14 3.89
CA LYS A 427 -8.25 36.67 3.67
C LYS A 427 -9.20 36.27 2.53
N VAL A 428 -10.40 36.86 2.50
CA VAL A 428 -11.37 36.63 1.41
C VAL A 428 -10.82 37.11 0.07
N ARG A 429 -10.21 38.31 0.03
CA ARG A 429 -9.59 38.85 -1.19
C ARG A 429 -8.45 37.97 -1.69
N ALA A 430 -7.60 37.48 -0.77
CA ALA A 430 -6.52 36.57 -1.11
C ALA A 430 -7.06 35.28 -1.73
N LEU A 431 -8.05 34.64 -1.10
CA LEU A 431 -8.68 33.43 -1.62
C LEU A 431 -9.26 33.62 -3.03
N ILE A 432 -10.03 34.70 -3.26
CA ILE A 432 -10.60 34.99 -4.58
C ILE A 432 -9.50 35.21 -5.62
N LYS A 433 -8.45 35.97 -5.26
CA LYS A 433 -7.33 36.24 -6.15
C LYS A 433 -6.56 34.96 -6.49
N GLU A 434 -6.24 34.13 -5.50
CA GLU A 434 -5.53 32.86 -5.70
C GLU A 434 -6.34 31.90 -6.56
N ALA A 435 -7.66 31.80 -6.34
CA ALA A 435 -8.55 31.00 -7.17
C ALA A 435 -8.58 31.49 -8.63
N ALA A 436 -8.64 32.81 -8.84
CA ALA A 436 -8.60 33.42 -10.17
C ALA A 436 -7.25 33.22 -10.86
N ASP A 437 -6.14 33.47 -10.17
CA ASP A 437 -4.78 33.30 -10.70
C ASP A 437 -4.52 31.82 -11.07
N ASN A 438 -4.88 30.87 -10.20
CA ASN A 438 -4.75 29.44 -10.48
C ASN A 438 -5.60 29.01 -11.68
N THR A 439 -6.83 29.51 -11.77
CA THR A 439 -7.70 29.24 -12.92
C THR A 439 -7.10 29.78 -14.21
N ALA A 440 -6.62 31.03 -14.20
CA ALA A 440 -5.98 31.65 -15.36
C ALA A 440 -4.71 30.90 -15.79
N TRP A 441 -3.86 30.51 -14.83
CA TRP A 441 -2.67 29.71 -15.10
C TRP A 441 -3.03 28.35 -15.71
N ARG A 442 -3.95 27.60 -15.10
CA ARG A 442 -4.38 26.29 -15.60
C ARG A 442 -4.99 26.35 -17.00
N GLN A 443 -5.74 27.40 -17.32
CA GLN A 443 -6.40 27.53 -18.61
C GLN A 443 -5.52 28.17 -19.71
N GLY A 444 -4.53 28.98 -19.33
CA GLY A 444 -3.76 29.80 -20.28
C GLY A 444 -2.29 29.41 -20.47
N ALA A 445 -1.64 28.85 -19.45
CA ALA A 445 -0.18 28.63 -19.45
C ALA A 445 0.24 27.20 -19.08
N CYS A 446 -0.60 26.47 -18.35
CA CYS A 446 -0.33 25.10 -17.91
C CYS A 446 -0.75 24.05 -18.93
N ILE A 447 0.09 23.04 -19.13
CA ILE A 447 -0.27 21.79 -19.80
C ILE A 447 -0.60 20.76 -18.71
N ASN A 448 -1.85 20.35 -18.63
CA ASN A 448 -2.27 19.33 -17.66
C ASN A 448 -2.25 17.94 -18.30
N LEU A 449 -1.36 17.09 -17.80
CA LEU A 449 -1.25 15.69 -18.20
C LEU A 449 -1.62 14.75 -17.04
N ILE A 450 -2.26 15.22 -15.97
CA ILE A 450 -2.74 14.28 -14.94
C ILE A 450 -3.88 13.44 -15.55
N PRO A 451 -3.76 12.10 -15.66
CA PRO A 451 -4.69 11.24 -16.40
C PRO A 451 -6.08 11.09 -15.75
N SER A 452 -6.23 11.57 -14.51
CA SER A 452 -7.47 11.59 -13.75
C SER A 452 -8.12 12.98 -13.70
N GLU A 453 -7.49 13.98 -14.31
CA GLU A 453 -8.04 15.33 -14.38
C GLU A 453 -8.58 15.62 -15.78
N GLN A 454 -9.54 16.54 -15.83
CA GLN A 454 -10.15 17.00 -17.07
C GLN A 454 -10.89 18.31 -16.79
N SER A 455 -10.67 19.32 -17.62
CA SER A 455 -11.45 20.56 -17.56
C SER A 455 -12.86 20.30 -18.09
N VAL A 456 -13.90 20.72 -17.36
CA VAL A 456 -15.29 20.72 -17.83
C VAL A 456 -15.57 21.90 -18.77
N SER A 457 -16.61 21.81 -19.62
CA SER A 457 -16.96 22.91 -20.53
C SER A 457 -17.57 24.10 -19.78
N PRO A 458 -17.60 25.31 -20.39
CA PRO A 458 -18.26 26.46 -19.78
C PRO A 458 -19.74 26.21 -19.42
N VAL A 459 -20.47 25.49 -20.29
CA VAL A 459 -21.86 25.07 -20.04
C VAL A 459 -21.95 24.21 -18.78
N VAL A 460 -21.14 23.15 -18.70
CA VAL A 460 -21.11 22.24 -17.54
C VAL A 460 -20.71 22.99 -16.27
N LYS A 461 -19.73 23.90 -16.35
CA LYS A 461 -19.26 24.70 -15.21
C LYS A 461 -20.35 25.61 -14.66
N LEU A 462 -21.00 26.40 -15.53
CA LEU A 462 -22.06 27.32 -15.12
C LEU A 462 -23.26 26.57 -14.54
N LEU A 463 -23.74 25.53 -15.22
CA LEU A 463 -24.86 24.71 -14.73
C LEU A 463 -24.56 24.02 -13.38
N SER A 464 -23.29 23.67 -13.12
CA SER A 464 -22.89 23.02 -11.87
C SER A 464 -23.03 23.90 -10.62
N VAL A 465 -23.04 25.23 -10.79
CA VAL A 465 -23.07 26.21 -9.69
C VAL A 465 -24.36 27.04 -9.66
N MET A 466 -25.30 26.77 -10.58
CA MET A 466 -26.63 27.38 -10.56
C MET A 466 -27.41 27.04 -9.29
N ASP A 467 -28.57 27.70 -9.13
CA ASP A 467 -29.49 27.55 -8.01
C ASP A 467 -29.68 26.11 -7.46
N PRO A 468 -29.78 25.03 -8.29
CA PRO A 468 -29.84 23.66 -7.78
C PRO A 468 -28.73 23.27 -6.79
N ALA A 469 -27.54 23.88 -6.85
CA ALA A 469 -26.46 23.64 -5.91
C ALA A 469 -26.85 23.92 -4.44
N GLY A 470 -27.83 24.80 -4.21
CA GLY A 470 -28.36 25.13 -2.88
C GLY A 470 -29.72 24.50 -2.54
N ARG A 471 -30.23 23.56 -3.36
CA ARG A 471 -31.56 22.95 -3.20
C ARG A 471 -31.52 21.51 -2.70
N TYR A 472 -32.67 21.03 -2.24
CA TYR A 472 -32.85 19.71 -1.65
C TYR A 472 -33.97 18.97 -2.38
N ALA A 473 -33.71 17.75 -2.84
CA ALA A 473 -34.65 16.96 -3.64
C ALA A 473 -34.66 15.49 -3.20
N GLU A 474 -34.79 15.26 -1.89
CA GLU A 474 -34.93 13.90 -1.37
C GLU A 474 -36.27 13.28 -1.79
N HIS A 475 -36.23 12.02 -2.23
CA HIS A 475 -37.38 11.33 -2.79
C HIS A 475 -37.22 9.81 -2.68
N LYS A 476 -38.28 9.06 -2.97
CA LYS A 476 -38.20 7.60 -3.10
C LYS A 476 -39.25 7.08 -4.08
N LYS A 477 -38.98 5.90 -4.65
CA LYS A 477 -39.99 5.11 -5.34
C LYS A 477 -41.04 4.59 -4.36
N VAL A 478 -42.30 4.71 -4.76
CA VAL A 478 -43.44 4.18 -3.98
C VAL A 478 -44.19 3.17 -4.84
N ALA A 479 -44.01 1.88 -4.55
CA ALA A 479 -44.65 0.78 -5.29
C ALA A 479 -46.17 0.90 -5.39
N ALA A 480 -46.83 1.36 -4.32
CA ALA A 480 -48.29 1.60 -4.32
C ALA A 480 -48.74 2.66 -5.35
N LEU A 481 -47.82 3.49 -5.83
CA LEU A 481 -48.04 4.52 -6.84
C LEU A 481 -47.36 4.15 -8.17
N LYS A 482 -47.30 2.84 -8.49
CA LYS A 482 -46.67 2.32 -9.71
C LYS A 482 -45.20 2.72 -9.82
N ASP A 483 -44.50 2.62 -8.69
CA ASP A 483 -43.08 2.97 -8.55
C ASP A 483 -42.72 4.41 -8.93
N ALA A 484 -43.71 5.33 -8.86
CA ALA A 484 -43.47 6.74 -9.05
C ALA A 484 -42.47 7.29 -8.02
N GLU A 485 -41.58 8.17 -8.48
CA GLU A 485 -40.69 8.93 -7.60
C GLU A 485 -41.51 9.98 -6.84
N VAL A 486 -41.57 9.84 -5.52
CA VAL A 486 -42.28 10.75 -4.63
C VAL A 486 -41.27 11.61 -3.89
N PHE A 487 -41.20 12.89 -4.28
CA PHE A 487 -40.37 13.89 -3.64
C PHE A 487 -40.96 14.34 -2.30
N TYR A 488 -40.10 14.45 -1.28
CA TYR A 488 -40.50 14.91 0.06
C TYR A 488 -40.67 16.43 0.13
N TYR A 489 -40.16 17.17 -0.86
CA TYR A 489 -40.15 18.63 -0.91
C TYR A 489 -40.77 19.13 -2.22
N GLN A 490 -41.42 20.30 -2.17
CA GLN A 490 -41.94 21.01 -3.34
C GLN A 490 -40.82 21.72 -4.14
N GLY A 491 -41.14 22.13 -5.37
CA GLY A 491 -40.18 22.85 -6.24
C GLY A 491 -39.17 21.95 -6.94
N THR A 492 -39.43 20.65 -6.98
CA THR A 492 -38.50 19.60 -7.46
C THR A 492 -38.76 19.16 -8.90
N ASP A 493 -39.81 19.66 -9.56
CA ASP A 493 -40.17 19.24 -10.93
C ASP A 493 -39.04 19.42 -11.95
N PHE A 494 -38.27 20.50 -11.85
CA PHE A 494 -37.11 20.71 -12.72
C PHE A 494 -36.01 19.68 -12.45
N ILE A 495 -35.76 19.38 -11.18
CA ILE A 495 -34.75 18.41 -10.76
C ILE A 495 -35.16 17.00 -11.21
N ALA A 496 -36.44 16.63 -11.03
CA ALA A 496 -36.98 15.36 -11.51
C ALA A 496 -36.77 15.16 -13.02
N ARG A 497 -36.98 16.23 -13.83
CA ARG A 497 -36.69 16.19 -15.27
C ARG A 497 -35.19 16.05 -15.56
N ALA A 498 -34.34 16.76 -14.81
CA ALA A 498 -32.89 16.69 -15.00
C ALA A 498 -32.32 15.31 -14.65
N GLU A 499 -32.80 14.68 -13.57
CA GLU A 499 -32.46 13.31 -13.18
C GLU A 499 -32.86 12.30 -14.25
N ALA A 500 -34.12 12.35 -14.70
CA ALA A 500 -34.63 11.46 -15.74
C ALA A 500 -33.86 11.61 -17.06
N GLN A 501 -33.56 12.84 -17.47
CA GLN A 501 -32.76 13.10 -18.67
C GLN A 501 -31.35 12.53 -18.52
N LEU A 502 -30.69 12.77 -17.38
CA LEU A 502 -29.34 12.25 -17.14
C LEU A 502 -29.31 10.72 -17.19
N GLU A 503 -30.30 10.04 -16.63
CA GLU A 503 -30.41 8.58 -16.72
C GLU A 503 -30.52 8.10 -18.18
N VAL A 504 -31.31 8.77 -19.01
CA VAL A 504 -31.42 8.48 -20.46
C VAL A 504 -30.08 8.69 -21.17
N GLU A 505 -29.41 9.81 -20.93
CA GLU A 505 -28.13 10.13 -21.57
C GLU A 505 -27.04 9.14 -21.18
N MET A 506 -26.97 8.73 -19.91
CA MET A 506 -26.00 7.74 -19.45
C MET A 506 -26.25 6.35 -20.03
N ARG A 507 -27.51 5.92 -20.11
CA ARG A 507 -27.89 4.66 -20.78
C ARG A 507 -27.55 4.65 -22.26
N THR A 508 -27.77 5.78 -22.94
CA THR A 508 -27.40 5.95 -24.35
C THR A 508 -25.89 6.00 -24.55
N PHE A 509 -25.16 6.59 -23.60
CA PHE A 509 -23.71 6.65 -23.65
C PHE A 509 -23.08 5.25 -23.59
N LEU A 510 -23.49 4.45 -22.59
CA LEU A 510 -22.92 3.11 -22.32
C LEU A 510 -23.61 1.97 -23.07
N GLY A 511 -24.78 2.20 -23.66
CA GLY A 511 -25.58 1.15 -24.31
C GLY A 511 -26.09 0.12 -23.31
N CYS A 512 -26.74 0.57 -22.23
CA CYS A 512 -27.23 -0.31 -21.15
C CYS A 512 -28.68 -0.03 -20.76
N ALA A 513 -29.34 -1.03 -20.17
CA ALA A 513 -30.73 -0.92 -19.73
C ALA A 513 -30.93 -0.01 -18.50
N GLN A 514 -29.98 0.01 -17.56
CA GLN A 514 -30.13 0.62 -16.24
C GLN A 514 -28.99 1.58 -15.89
N ALA A 515 -29.31 2.70 -15.23
CA ALA A 515 -28.32 3.65 -14.72
C ALA A 515 -28.74 4.30 -13.39
N GLU A 516 -27.78 4.44 -12.48
CA GLU A 516 -27.92 5.10 -11.18
C GLU A 516 -26.84 6.20 -11.09
N THR A 517 -27.30 7.44 -11.06
CA THR A 517 -26.48 8.65 -11.28
C THR A 517 -26.43 9.56 -10.04
N ARG A 518 -27.10 9.14 -8.94
CA ARG A 518 -27.18 9.89 -7.69
C ARG A 518 -25.96 9.67 -6.78
N VAL A 519 -25.03 8.78 -7.13
CA VAL A 519 -23.76 8.64 -6.41
C VAL A 519 -22.83 9.84 -6.68
N ILE A 520 -22.28 10.44 -5.62
CA ILE A 520 -21.47 11.66 -5.72
C ILE A 520 -19.97 11.40 -5.91
N SER A 521 -19.52 10.14 -5.99
CA SER A 521 -18.14 9.79 -6.35
C SER A 521 -18.03 8.34 -6.85
N GLY A 522 -16.97 8.02 -7.60
CA GLY A 522 -16.70 6.63 -8.01
C GLY A 522 -16.41 5.68 -6.84
N GLN A 523 -15.79 6.17 -5.75
CA GLN A 523 -15.62 5.34 -4.54
C GLN A 523 -16.98 5.04 -3.89
N MET A 524 -17.87 6.01 -3.81
CA MET A 524 -19.23 5.79 -3.30
C MET A 524 -20.01 4.82 -4.20
N ALA A 525 -19.85 4.90 -5.52
CA ALA A 525 -20.45 3.94 -6.45
C ALA A 525 -20.04 2.50 -6.11
N ASN A 526 -18.74 2.26 -5.92
CA ASN A 526 -18.23 0.96 -5.52
C ASN A 526 -18.74 0.52 -4.13
N THR A 527 -18.74 1.42 -3.14
CA THR A 527 -19.28 1.13 -1.80
C THR A 527 -20.76 0.73 -1.86
N ALA A 528 -21.56 1.42 -2.67
CA ALA A 528 -22.98 1.10 -2.86
C ALA A 528 -23.15 -0.29 -3.49
N VAL A 529 -22.33 -0.66 -4.48
CA VAL A 529 -22.31 -2.02 -5.06
C VAL A 529 -21.92 -3.06 -4.00
N PHE A 530 -20.85 -2.87 -3.23
CA PHE A 530 -20.44 -3.84 -2.21
C PHE A 530 -21.51 -4.02 -1.12
N SER A 531 -22.13 -2.91 -0.73
CA SER A 531 -23.23 -2.89 0.22
C SER A 531 -24.48 -3.60 -0.33
N ALA A 532 -24.76 -3.45 -1.63
CA ALA A 532 -25.82 -4.15 -2.32
C ALA A 532 -25.52 -5.63 -2.52
N MET A 533 -24.26 -6.01 -2.78
CA MET A 533 -23.82 -7.40 -2.83
C MET A 533 -24.07 -8.11 -1.50
N VAL A 534 -23.75 -7.47 -0.36
CA VAL A 534 -24.09 -8.03 0.96
C VAL A 534 -25.60 -8.16 1.15
N ASP A 535 -26.41 -7.15 0.80
CA ASP A 535 -27.88 -7.29 0.88
C ASP A 535 -28.41 -8.42 -0.01
N TYR A 536 -27.89 -8.52 -1.24
CA TYR A 536 -28.27 -9.51 -2.23
C TYR A 536 -27.92 -10.92 -1.77
N LEU A 537 -26.70 -11.18 -1.31
CA LEU A 537 -26.27 -12.49 -0.85
C LEU A 537 -27.05 -12.99 0.38
N ASN A 538 -27.63 -12.08 1.17
CA ASN A 538 -28.42 -12.39 2.36
C ASN A 538 -29.95 -12.26 2.12
N ARG A 539 -30.40 -12.04 0.87
CA ARG A 539 -31.81 -11.72 0.57
C ARG A 539 -32.81 -12.80 1.00
N ALA A 540 -32.38 -14.06 1.06
CA ALA A 540 -33.20 -15.20 1.44
C ALA A 540 -33.32 -15.37 2.97
N ASP A 541 -32.38 -14.85 3.75
CA ASP A 541 -32.40 -14.90 5.22
C ASP A 541 -32.00 -13.54 5.81
N ARG A 542 -33.02 -12.73 6.09
CA ARG A 542 -32.86 -11.39 6.68
C ARG A 542 -32.93 -11.39 8.21
N LYS A 543 -33.05 -12.56 8.86
CA LYS A 543 -33.23 -12.66 10.33
C LYS A 543 -31.93 -12.98 11.06
N THR A 544 -30.89 -13.38 10.35
CA THR A 544 -29.57 -13.67 10.89
C THR A 544 -28.57 -12.55 10.59
N GLU A 545 -27.44 -12.56 11.29
CA GLU A 545 -26.35 -11.62 11.03
C GLU A 545 -25.86 -11.77 9.58
N GLN A 546 -25.72 -10.66 8.87
CA GLN A 546 -25.41 -10.69 7.45
C GLN A 546 -24.02 -11.27 7.21
N ARG A 547 -23.93 -12.31 6.37
CA ARG A 547 -22.62 -12.77 5.91
C ARG A 547 -22.03 -11.74 4.93
N ARG A 548 -20.72 -11.58 5.00
CA ARG A 548 -19.93 -10.83 4.02
C ARG A 548 -19.60 -11.69 2.80
N MET A 549 -19.05 -11.08 1.75
CA MET A 549 -18.56 -11.80 0.57
C MET A 549 -17.42 -12.74 0.97
N ARG A 550 -17.51 -14.02 0.58
CA ARG A 550 -16.57 -15.07 0.96
C ARG A 550 -15.26 -15.01 0.22
N ARG A 551 -15.29 -14.53 -1.03
CA ARG A 551 -14.08 -14.34 -1.84
C ARG A 551 -14.32 -13.28 -2.91
N VAL A 552 -13.35 -12.40 -3.09
CA VAL A 552 -13.34 -11.36 -4.13
C VAL A 552 -12.05 -11.44 -4.93
N MET A 553 -12.15 -11.35 -6.26
CA MET A 553 -10.99 -11.26 -7.15
C MET A 553 -10.83 -9.83 -7.66
N ASN A 554 -9.64 -9.23 -7.57
CA ASN A 554 -9.41 -7.84 -7.99
C ASN A 554 -7.98 -7.60 -8.49
N HIS A 555 -7.67 -6.39 -8.96
CA HIS A 555 -6.28 -5.99 -9.22
C HIS A 555 -5.56 -5.62 -7.92
N HIS A 556 -4.32 -6.06 -7.72
CA HIS A 556 -3.52 -5.63 -6.58
C HIS A 556 -3.17 -4.14 -6.70
N ILE A 557 -3.17 -3.39 -5.60
CA ILE A 557 -2.91 -1.93 -5.58
C ILE A 557 -1.58 -1.56 -6.25
N MET A 558 -0.52 -2.33 -6.00
CA MET A 558 0.80 -2.11 -6.59
C MET A 558 0.86 -2.47 -8.08
N LYS A 559 -0.06 -3.32 -8.57
CA LYS A 559 -0.16 -3.70 -9.99
C LYS A 559 -1.21 -2.86 -10.72
N GLY A 560 -1.39 -1.61 -10.28
CA GLY A 560 -2.28 -0.64 -10.90
C GLY A 560 -3.73 -0.67 -10.42
N GLY A 561 -4.10 -1.54 -9.46
CA GLY A 561 -5.43 -1.57 -8.87
C GLY A 561 -5.86 -0.23 -8.25
N HIS A 562 -7.15 -0.05 -8.00
CA HIS A 562 -7.68 1.13 -7.31
C HIS A 562 -7.98 0.85 -5.84
N LEU A 563 -7.80 1.86 -4.98
CA LEU A 563 -7.95 1.76 -3.52
C LEU A 563 -9.34 1.29 -3.09
N SER A 564 -10.41 1.74 -3.77
CA SER A 564 -11.79 1.35 -3.43
C SER A 564 -12.02 -0.15 -3.51
N ALA A 565 -11.33 -0.85 -4.42
CA ALA A 565 -11.43 -2.30 -4.57
C ALA A 565 -10.55 -3.07 -3.57
N GLN A 566 -9.74 -2.41 -2.75
CA GLN A 566 -8.82 -3.08 -1.81
C GLN A 566 -9.43 -3.25 -0.42
N PRO A 567 -8.98 -4.25 0.36
CA PRO A 567 -9.36 -4.40 1.77
C PRO A 567 -8.95 -3.24 2.68
N MET A 568 -7.99 -2.41 2.26
CA MET A 568 -7.61 -1.18 2.97
C MET A 568 -8.47 0.03 2.57
N GLY A 569 -9.33 -0.10 1.57
CA GLY A 569 -10.28 0.92 1.11
C GLY A 569 -11.73 0.50 1.32
N ALA A 570 -12.62 0.87 0.39
CA ALA A 570 -14.07 0.71 0.52
C ALA A 570 -14.54 -0.74 0.68
N LEU A 571 -13.77 -1.73 0.19
CA LEU A 571 -14.14 -3.15 0.27
C LEU A 571 -14.06 -3.74 1.69
N ARG A 572 -13.30 -3.12 2.60
CA ARG A 572 -12.92 -3.66 3.93
C ARG A 572 -14.08 -4.31 4.69
N ASP A 573 -15.20 -3.61 4.77
CA ASP A 573 -16.31 -3.96 5.66
C ASP A 573 -17.31 -4.93 5.00
N PHE A 574 -17.15 -5.22 3.71
CA PHE A 574 -18.06 -6.07 2.92
C PHE A 574 -17.47 -7.43 2.55
N ILE A 575 -16.20 -7.67 2.91
CA ILE A 575 -15.51 -8.94 2.66
C ILE A 575 -15.24 -9.71 3.96
N ALA A 576 -15.33 -11.04 3.88
CA ALA A 576 -15.00 -11.93 4.96
C ALA A 576 -13.47 -11.99 5.19
N ARG A 577 -13.07 -12.47 6.36
CA ARG A 577 -11.71 -12.98 6.57
C ARG A 577 -11.67 -14.42 6.10
N ASP A 578 -10.65 -14.76 5.32
CA ASP A 578 -10.37 -16.13 4.92
C ASP A 578 -9.89 -16.89 6.16
N PRO A 579 -10.60 -17.95 6.60
CA PRO A 579 -10.24 -18.65 7.82
C PRO A 579 -8.91 -19.41 7.71
N ARG A 580 -8.45 -19.74 6.49
CA ARG A 580 -7.17 -20.44 6.24
C ARG A 580 -6.00 -19.47 6.42
N THR A 581 -6.10 -18.29 5.80
CA THR A 581 -4.99 -17.32 5.75
C THR A 581 -5.08 -16.23 6.81
N GLU A 582 -6.24 -16.09 7.46
CA GLU A 582 -6.58 -15.02 8.43
C GLU A 582 -6.49 -13.60 7.86
N LYS A 583 -6.32 -13.49 6.54
CA LYS A 583 -6.30 -12.25 5.76
C LYS A 583 -7.70 -11.95 5.23
N PRO A 584 -8.00 -10.70 4.80
CA PRO A 584 -9.20 -10.43 4.01
C PRO A 584 -9.27 -11.39 2.82
N ALA A 585 -10.45 -11.92 2.51
CA ALA A 585 -10.62 -12.97 1.50
C ALA A 585 -10.55 -12.45 0.05
N VAL A 586 -9.47 -11.73 -0.27
CA VAL A 586 -9.16 -11.22 -1.60
C VAL A 586 -8.08 -12.07 -2.23
N VAL A 587 -8.28 -12.39 -3.51
CA VAL A 587 -7.22 -12.87 -4.39
C VAL A 587 -7.02 -11.86 -5.51
N ASN A 588 -5.78 -11.70 -5.97
CA ASN A 588 -5.48 -10.72 -7.01
C ASN A 588 -5.33 -11.36 -8.38
N PHE A 589 -5.65 -10.63 -9.44
CA PHE A 589 -5.32 -11.03 -10.81
C PHE A 589 -3.80 -11.26 -10.95
N PRO A 590 -3.38 -12.40 -11.53
CA PRO A 590 -2.02 -12.60 -11.97
C PRO A 590 -1.75 -11.69 -13.18
N VAL A 591 -0.49 -11.32 -13.37
CA VAL A 591 -0.04 -10.45 -14.47
C VAL A 591 1.15 -11.10 -15.14
N LEU A 592 1.36 -10.78 -16.42
CA LEU A 592 2.48 -11.32 -17.19
C LEU A 592 3.81 -10.86 -16.59
N GLY A 593 4.80 -11.76 -16.52
CA GLY A 593 6.12 -11.44 -15.98
C GLY A 593 6.86 -10.36 -16.79
N HIS A 594 6.75 -10.39 -18.12
CA HIS A 594 7.37 -9.40 -19.01
C HIS A 594 6.55 -8.11 -19.18
N ASN A 595 5.27 -8.12 -18.78
CA ASN A 595 4.38 -6.96 -18.85
C ASN A 595 3.43 -6.95 -17.64
N PRO A 596 3.85 -6.36 -16.50
CA PRO A 596 3.07 -6.39 -15.26
C PRO A 596 1.80 -5.53 -15.29
N PHE A 597 1.54 -4.80 -16.39
CA PHE A 597 0.33 -4.00 -16.58
C PHE A 597 -0.83 -4.82 -17.19
N LYS A 598 -0.53 -6.02 -17.73
CA LYS A 598 -1.46 -6.90 -18.45
C LYS A 598 -1.74 -8.16 -17.64
N VAL A 599 -3.01 -8.57 -17.60
CA VAL A 599 -3.45 -9.77 -16.89
C VAL A 599 -2.92 -11.01 -17.57
N ASP A 600 -2.46 -11.98 -16.77
CA ASP A 600 -2.17 -13.33 -17.24
C ASP A 600 -3.47 -14.14 -17.25
N VAL A 601 -4.12 -14.19 -18.41
CA VAL A 601 -5.42 -14.83 -18.59
C VAL A 601 -5.34 -16.34 -18.32
N ASP A 602 -4.26 -17.00 -18.73
CA ASP A 602 -4.09 -18.44 -18.55
C ASP A 602 -3.97 -18.80 -17.06
N ALA A 603 -3.20 -18.01 -16.30
CA ALA A 603 -3.08 -18.19 -14.85
C ALA A 603 -4.40 -17.90 -14.09
N CYS A 604 -5.31 -17.09 -14.66
CA CYS A 604 -6.59 -16.80 -14.03
C CYS A 604 -7.49 -18.04 -13.88
N ARG A 605 -7.45 -18.99 -14.84
CA ARG A 605 -8.29 -20.19 -14.79
C ARG A 605 -8.08 -20.97 -13.50
N TRP A 606 -6.82 -21.24 -13.16
CA TRP A 606 -6.46 -21.97 -11.94
C TRP A 606 -6.96 -21.25 -10.68
N LEU A 607 -6.83 -19.92 -10.63
CA LEU A 607 -7.33 -19.12 -9.50
C LEU A 607 -8.85 -19.15 -9.39
N LEU A 608 -9.58 -19.05 -10.50
CA LEU A 608 -11.04 -19.12 -10.50
C LEU A 608 -11.54 -20.47 -9.99
N GLU A 609 -10.92 -21.57 -10.42
CA GLU A 609 -11.23 -22.93 -9.97
C GLU A 609 -10.96 -23.11 -8.46
N ALA A 610 -9.82 -22.61 -7.98
CA ALA A 610 -9.39 -22.77 -6.60
C ALA A 610 -10.16 -21.86 -5.63
N GLU A 611 -10.43 -20.62 -6.03
CA GLU A 611 -10.87 -19.55 -5.14
C GLU A 611 -12.38 -19.24 -5.24
N LYS A 612 -13.01 -19.54 -6.38
CA LYS A 612 -14.46 -19.42 -6.61
C LYS A 612 -15.06 -18.09 -6.10
N PRO A 613 -14.60 -16.94 -6.64
CA PRO A 613 -15.03 -15.62 -6.18
C PRO A 613 -16.53 -15.36 -6.36
N GLU A 614 -17.14 -14.65 -5.42
CA GLU A 614 -18.54 -14.16 -5.55
C GLU A 614 -18.60 -12.82 -6.30
N LEU A 615 -17.49 -12.07 -6.31
CA LEU A 615 -17.34 -10.80 -7.01
C LEU A 615 -15.95 -10.74 -7.67
N ILE A 616 -15.92 -10.38 -8.95
CA ILE A 616 -14.71 -10.16 -9.74
C ILE A 616 -14.69 -8.67 -10.15
N ILE A 617 -13.63 -7.95 -9.79
CA ILE A 617 -13.53 -6.50 -9.98
C ILE A 617 -12.39 -6.16 -10.93
N PHE A 618 -12.73 -5.75 -12.15
CA PHE A 618 -11.82 -5.08 -13.06
C PHE A 618 -11.76 -3.59 -12.67
N GLY A 619 -10.85 -3.21 -11.79
CA GLY A 619 -10.73 -1.82 -11.32
C GLY A 619 -9.28 -1.38 -11.17
N LYS A 620 -8.79 -0.64 -12.17
CA LYS A 620 -7.42 -0.10 -12.21
C LYS A 620 -7.40 1.43 -12.25
N SER A 621 -6.43 2.01 -11.54
CA SER A 621 -6.05 3.41 -11.68
C SER A 621 -5.01 3.60 -12.78
N MET A 622 -4.11 2.63 -12.93
CA MET A 622 -3.05 2.61 -13.93
C MET A 622 -3.43 1.61 -15.01
N VAL A 623 -3.87 2.11 -16.16
CA VAL A 623 -4.49 1.29 -17.22
C VAL A 623 -3.73 1.55 -18.51
N LEU A 624 -2.92 0.58 -18.95
CA LEU A 624 -2.23 0.63 -20.24
C LEU A 624 -2.85 -0.30 -21.27
N HIS A 625 -3.58 -1.32 -20.83
CA HIS A 625 -4.17 -2.35 -21.69
C HIS A 625 -5.66 -2.52 -21.39
N LYS A 626 -6.38 -3.13 -22.33
CA LYS A 626 -7.77 -3.57 -22.10
C LYS A 626 -7.81 -4.66 -21.03
N GLU A 627 -8.91 -4.73 -20.29
CA GLU A 627 -9.15 -5.80 -19.32
C GLU A 627 -9.71 -7.05 -20.01
N PRO A 628 -9.37 -8.29 -19.62
CA PRO A 628 -9.83 -9.50 -20.30
C PRO A 628 -11.25 -9.92 -19.88
N VAL A 629 -12.23 -9.03 -20.02
CA VAL A 629 -13.60 -9.24 -19.50
C VAL A 629 -14.26 -10.45 -20.16
N ARG A 630 -14.14 -10.57 -21.49
CA ARG A 630 -14.73 -11.66 -22.29
C ARG A 630 -14.14 -13.02 -21.94
N GLU A 631 -12.82 -13.07 -21.82
CA GLU A 631 -12.09 -14.29 -21.51
C GLU A 631 -12.45 -14.78 -20.11
N ILE A 632 -12.50 -13.89 -19.12
CA ILE A 632 -12.86 -14.24 -17.74
C ILE A 632 -14.34 -14.62 -17.64
N ARG A 633 -15.27 -13.92 -18.32
CA ARG A 633 -16.68 -14.31 -18.38
C ARG A 633 -16.83 -15.74 -18.90
N ALA A 634 -16.16 -16.08 -20.00
CA ALA A 634 -16.22 -17.42 -20.58
C ALA A 634 -15.73 -18.49 -19.59
N MET A 635 -14.66 -18.22 -18.83
CA MET A 635 -14.18 -19.14 -17.78
C MET A 635 -15.17 -19.28 -16.63
N VAL A 636 -15.77 -18.17 -16.18
CA VAL A 636 -16.77 -18.18 -15.10
C VAL A 636 -17.99 -19.00 -15.51
N ASP A 637 -18.45 -18.88 -16.76
CA ASP A 637 -19.53 -19.70 -17.33
C ASP A 637 -19.17 -21.18 -17.41
N GLU A 638 -18.00 -21.50 -17.97
CA GLU A 638 -17.52 -22.87 -18.13
C GLU A 638 -17.40 -23.59 -16.78
N LEU A 639 -16.95 -22.88 -15.75
CA LEU A 639 -16.79 -23.39 -14.39
C LEU A 639 -18.11 -23.40 -13.59
N GLY A 640 -19.19 -22.83 -14.13
CA GLY A 640 -20.49 -22.73 -13.46
C GLY A 640 -20.47 -21.88 -12.19
N LEU A 641 -19.66 -20.82 -12.16
CA LEU A 641 -19.52 -19.94 -11.01
C LEU A 641 -20.61 -18.85 -11.01
N ASP A 642 -21.31 -18.68 -9.88
CA ASP A 642 -22.24 -17.55 -9.67
C ASP A 642 -21.48 -16.29 -9.21
N ALA A 643 -20.53 -15.84 -10.04
CA ALA A 643 -19.75 -14.63 -9.79
C ALA A 643 -20.38 -13.43 -10.50
N VAL A 644 -20.39 -12.28 -9.82
CA VAL A 644 -20.72 -10.98 -10.43
C VAL A 644 -19.43 -10.35 -10.98
N LEU A 645 -19.42 -9.95 -12.25
CA LEU A 645 -18.33 -9.26 -12.90
C LEU A 645 -18.61 -7.75 -12.88
N MET A 646 -17.85 -7.02 -12.07
CA MET A 646 -17.91 -5.57 -11.99
C MET A 646 -16.70 -4.94 -12.70
N TYR A 647 -16.94 -4.06 -13.65
CA TYR A 647 -15.90 -3.24 -14.27
C TYR A 647 -15.96 -1.81 -13.73
N ASP A 648 -15.03 -1.45 -12.86
CA ASP A 648 -14.78 -0.05 -12.49
C ASP A 648 -13.98 0.63 -13.61
N MET A 649 -14.71 1.29 -14.50
CA MET A 649 -14.17 2.01 -15.63
C MET A 649 -13.76 3.44 -15.27
N ALA A 650 -13.56 3.82 -14.00
CA ALA A 650 -13.37 5.23 -13.63
C ALA A 650 -12.38 6.02 -14.50
N HIS A 651 -11.22 5.43 -14.83
CA HIS A 651 -10.22 6.07 -15.70
C HIS A 651 -10.58 6.01 -17.19
N VAL A 652 -11.34 5.02 -17.65
CA VAL A 652 -11.61 4.74 -19.06
C VAL A 652 -13.09 4.89 -19.44
N LEU A 653 -13.94 5.42 -18.56
CA LEU A 653 -15.38 5.54 -18.75
C LEU A 653 -15.71 6.36 -20.00
N GLY A 654 -14.99 7.47 -20.22
CA GLY A 654 -15.19 8.30 -21.41
C GLY A 654 -14.73 7.62 -22.70
N LEU A 655 -13.96 6.53 -22.60
CA LEU A 655 -13.49 5.72 -23.71
C LEU A 655 -14.38 4.50 -23.98
N ALA A 656 -15.37 4.23 -23.12
CA ALA A 656 -16.29 3.10 -23.30
C ALA A 656 -16.98 3.16 -24.66
N GLY A 657 -16.97 2.04 -25.37
CA GLY A 657 -17.47 1.92 -26.74
C GLY A 657 -16.48 1.24 -27.69
N PRO A 658 -16.80 1.19 -28.99
CA PRO A 658 -16.14 0.31 -29.96
C PRO A 658 -14.67 0.64 -30.25
N TRP A 659 -14.20 1.84 -29.87
CA TRP A 659 -12.80 2.25 -30.08
C TRP A 659 -11.85 1.71 -29.01
N PHE A 660 -12.34 1.48 -27.79
CA PHE A 660 -11.54 0.96 -26.68
C PHE A 660 -12.10 -0.38 -26.20
N GLN A 661 -13.21 -0.36 -25.46
CA GLN A 661 -13.75 -1.56 -24.81
C GLN A 661 -15.26 -1.43 -24.57
N GLU A 662 -16.00 -2.50 -24.83
CA GLU A 662 -17.46 -2.58 -24.71
C GLU A 662 -17.85 -3.53 -23.57
N PRO A 663 -17.93 -3.04 -22.32
CA PRO A 663 -17.94 -3.88 -21.12
C PRO A 663 -19.11 -4.88 -21.07
N PHE A 664 -20.33 -4.45 -21.42
CA PHE A 664 -21.52 -5.32 -21.41
C PHE A 664 -21.50 -6.35 -22.54
N ALA A 665 -21.08 -5.96 -23.74
CA ALA A 665 -20.92 -6.87 -24.89
C ALA A 665 -19.80 -7.92 -24.68
N GLU A 666 -18.88 -7.63 -23.75
CA GLU A 666 -17.83 -8.54 -23.29
C GLU A 666 -18.22 -9.35 -22.06
N GLY A 667 -19.37 -9.07 -21.42
CA GLY A 667 -19.94 -9.90 -20.36
C GLY A 667 -19.74 -9.39 -18.93
N ALA A 668 -19.45 -8.10 -18.73
CA ALA A 668 -19.58 -7.49 -17.41
C ALA A 668 -21.06 -7.41 -16.98
N ASP A 669 -21.34 -7.68 -15.71
CA ASP A 669 -22.69 -7.53 -15.15
C ASP A 669 -22.96 -6.08 -14.73
N LEU A 670 -21.94 -5.43 -14.18
CA LEU A 670 -22.00 -4.09 -13.63
C LEU A 670 -20.84 -3.25 -14.15
N VAL A 671 -21.11 -1.99 -14.46
CA VAL A 671 -20.07 -0.98 -14.68
C VAL A 671 -20.22 0.11 -13.63
N THR A 672 -19.14 0.42 -12.95
CA THR A 672 -19.03 1.60 -12.08
C THR A 672 -18.03 2.58 -12.70
N GLY A 673 -18.11 3.85 -12.33
CA GLY A 673 -17.14 4.81 -12.85
C GLY A 673 -17.19 6.18 -12.20
N SER A 674 -16.19 6.99 -12.53
CA SER A 674 -16.07 8.40 -12.20
C SER A 674 -16.42 9.23 -13.43
N THR A 675 -17.20 10.29 -13.25
CA THR A 675 -17.70 11.12 -14.36
C THR A 675 -16.85 12.36 -14.66
N HIS A 676 -15.57 12.39 -14.26
CA HIS A 676 -14.69 13.59 -14.31
C HIS A 676 -13.27 13.32 -14.82
N LYS A 677 -13.00 12.12 -15.34
CA LYS A 677 -11.69 11.71 -15.86
C LYS A 677 -11.70 11.77 -17.39
N THR A 678 -11.60 10.64 -18.08
CA THR A 678 -11.82 10.59 -19.53
C THR A 678 -13.25 10.94 -19.91
N PHE A 679 -14.23 10.63 -19.04
CA PHE A 679 -15.57 11.21 -19.11
C PHE A 679 -15.51 12.63 -18.54
N PHE A 680 -15.75 13.64 -19.37
CA PHE A 680 -15.41 15.04 -19.06
C PHE A 680 -16.53 15.83 -18.36
N GLY A 681 -17.21 15.19 -17.40
CA GLY A 681 -18.24 15.81 -16.55
C GLY A 681 -17.72 16.27 -15.18
N PRO A 682 -18.64 16.70 -14.29
CA PRO A 682 -18.28 17.11 -12.93
C PRO A 682 -17.93 15.91 -12.05
N GLN A 683 -17.30 16.19 -10.89
CA GLN A 683 -16.88 15.17 -9.93
C GLN A 683 -18.06 14.43 -9.29
N ARG A 684 -18.48 13.33 -9.92
CA ARG A 684 -19.49 12.38 -9.43
C ARG A 684 -19.10 10.94 -9.77
N GLY A 685 -19.98 9.99 -9.50
CA GLY A 685 -19.86 8.62 -10.01
C GLY A 685 -21.11 8.17 -10.76
N VAL A 686 -21.07 6.94 -11.26
CA VAL A 686 -22.21 6.25 -11.86
C VAL A 686 -22.13 4.76 -11.56
N ILE A 687 -23.29 4.11 -11.50
CA ILE A 687 -23.44 2.65 -11.55
C ILE A 687 -24.40 2.32 -12.69
N THR A 688 -24.06 1.37 -13.54
CA THR A 688 -24.90 0.93 -14.66
C THR A 688 -24.91 -0.58 -14.78
N ALA A 689 -25.99 -1.12 -15.32
CA ALA A 689 -26.17 -2.54 -15.60
C ALA A 689 -26.95 -2.73 -16.90
N ASP A 690 -26.69 -3.80 -17.63
CA ASP A 690 -27.48 -4.19 -18.81
C ASP A 690 -28.38 -5.39 -18.48
N MET A 691 -29.23 -5.21 -17.47
CA MET A 691 -30.16 -6.22 -16.96
C MET A 691 -31.57 -5.94 -17.49
N ALA A 692 -32.17 -6.95 -18.13
CA ALA A 692 -33.58 -6.93 -18.52
C ALA A 692 -34.51 -7.14 -17.30
N ASP A 693 -35.80 -6.85 -17.45
CA ASP A 693 -36.80 -6.97 -16.38
C ASP A 693 -36.97 -8.41 -15.86
N ASP A 694 -36.59 -9.42 -16.64
CA ASP A 694 -36.63 -10.84 -16.28
C ASP A 694 -35.26 -11.41 -15.86
N ASP A 695 -34.23 -10.56 -15.74
CA ASP A 695 -32.89 -10.99 -15.35
C ASP A 695 -32.88 -11.53 -13.89
N PRO A 696 -32.31 -12.72 -13.64
CA PRO A 696 -32.25 -13.30 -12.29
C PRO A 696 -31.43 -12.45 -11.28
N ARG A 697 -30.59 -11.54 -11.77
CA ARG A 697 -29.79 -10.59 -10.98
C ARG A 697 -30.46 -9.23 -10.81
N LEU A 698 -31.66 -9.00 -11.35
CA LEU A 698 -32.42 -7.76 -11.11
C LEU A 698 -32.58 -7.40 -9.61
N PRO A 699 -32.77 -8.36 -8.67
CA PRO A 699 -32.80 -8.03 -7.24
C PRO A 699 -31.50 -7.43 -6.69
N LEU A 700 -30.35 -7.66 -7.35
CA LEU A 700 -29.10 -6.97 -7.03
C LEU A 700 -29.16 -5.50 -7.47
N TRP A 701 -29.70 -5.22 -8.66
CA TRP A 701 -29.94 -3.85 -9.12
C TRP A 701 -30.89 -3.08 -8.17
N ASP A 702 -31.97 -3.72 -7.74
CA ASP A 702 -32.89 -3.15 -6.73
C ASP A 702 -32.21 -2.90 -5.39
N ALA A 703 -31.23 -3.72 -5.01
CA ALA A 703 -30.40 -3.46 -3.85
C ALA A 703 -29.47 -2.26 -4.10
N ILE A 704 -28.83 -2.16 -5.27
CA ILE A 704 -27.94 -1.05 -5.63
C ILE A 704 -28.66 0.29 -5.55
N THR A 705 -29.85 0.40 -6.15
CA THR A 705 -30.64 1.64 -6.14
C THR A 705 -31.02 2.05 -4.71
N ARG A 706 -31.56 1.13 -3.89
CA ARG A 706 -31.90 1.39 -2.48
C ARG A 706 -30.69 1.76 -1.63
N ARG A 707 -29.55 1.08 -1.83
CA ARG A 707 -28.31 1.34 -1.05
C ARG A 707 -27.62 2.61 -1.50
N THR A 708 -27.81 3.04 -2.74
CA THR A 708 -27.39 4.35 -3.22
C THR A 708 -28.25 5.45 -2.59
N PHE A 709 -29.57 5.36 -2.80
CA PHE A 709 -30.50 6.40 -2.41
C PHE A 709 -31.85 5.80 -1.95
N PRO A 710 -32.31 6.11 -0.73
CA PRO A 710 -31.73 7.04 0.26
C PRO A 710 -30.59 6.42 1.11
N GLY A 711 -30.09 5.22 0.77
CA GLY A 711 -29.19 4.47 1.64
C GLY A 711 -27.83 5.11 1.93
N SER A 712 -27.22 5.81 0.96
CA SER A 712 -25.87 6.38 1.10
C SER A 712 -25.84 7.91 1.04
N VAL A 713 -26.89 8.56 0.53
CA VAL A 713 -27.04 10.02 0.51
C VAL A 713 -28.48 10.41 0.83
N SER A 714 -28.66 11.52 1.56
CA SER A 714 -29.97 12.14 1.78
C SER A 714 -30.33 13.14 0.68
N ASN A 715 -29.33 13.83 0.10
CA ASN A 715 -29.46 14.66 -1.10
C ASN A 715 -28.22 14.47 -1.98
N HIS A 716 -28.40 14.32 -3.29
CA HIS A 716 -27.34 13.83 -4.19
C HIS A 716 -26.67 14.95 -5.03
N HIS A 717 -26.44 16.11 -4.43
CA HIS A 717 -25.73 17.28 -5.02
C HIS A 717 -26.31 17.75 -6.37
N LEU A 718 -27.43 18.47 -6.34
CA LEU A 718 -28.22 18.72 -7.56
C LEU A 718 -27.54 19.64 -8.59
N GLY A 719 -26.70 20.58 -8.14
CA GLY A 719 -25.91 21.45 -9.03
C GLY A 719 -25.01 20.64 -9.96
N THR A 720 -24.10 19.84 -9.39
CA THR A 720 -23.22 18.98 -10.20
C THR A 720 -23.98 17.88 -10.95
N LEU A 721 -25.19 17.48 -10.52
CA LEU A 721 -26.04 16.57 -11.30
C LEU A 721 -26.50 17.25 -12.60
N LEU A 722 -26.94 18.50 -12.52
CA LEU A 722 -27.34 19.28 -13.69
C LEU A 722 -26.15 19.48 -14.65
N GLY A 723 -24.97 19.80 -14.12
CA GLY A 723 -23.74 19.83 -14.90
C GLY A 723 -23.41 18.49 -15.57
N LEU A 724 -23.62 17.37 -14.86
CA LEU A 724 -23.40 16.03 -15.42
C LEU A 724 -24.38 15.70 -16.54
N CYS A 725 -25.64 16.13 -16.44
CA CYS A 725 -26.63 15.98 -17.51
C CYS A 725 -26.13 16.61 -18.82
N ALA A 726 -25.63 17.86 -18.75
CA ALA A 726 -25.03 18.52 -19.91
C ALA A 726 -23.76 17.81 -20.42
N ALA A 727 -22.90 17.34 -19.51
CA ALA A 727 -21.69 16.60 -19.89
C ALA A 727 -22.01 15.26 -20.59
N ALA A 728 -23.08 14.57 -20.18
CA ALA A 728 -23.51 13.33 -20.81
C ALA A 728 -24.02 13.57 -22.25
N MET A 729 -24.73 14.68 -22.48
CA MET A 729 -25.11 15.12 -23.83
C MET A 729 -23.88 15.44 -24.69
N GLU A 730 -22.89 16.16 -24.14
CA GLU A 730 -21.63 16.42 -24.84
C GLU A 730 -20.89 15.10 -25.17
N MET A 731 -20.80 14.16 -24.22
CA MET A 731 -20.19 12.86 -24.45
C MET A 731 -20.90 12.10 -25.56
N ASN A 732 -22.23 12.06 -25.59
CA ASN A 732 -22.99 11.42 -26.67
C ASN A 732 -22.76 12.07 -28.04
N ALA A 733 -22.67 13.40 -28.08
CA ALA A 733 -22.43 14.15 -29.32
C ALA A 733 -21.01 13.92 -29.87
N PHE A 734 -20.01 13.80 -28.99
CA PHE A 734 -18.60 13.89 -29.37
C PHE A 734 -17.80 12.59 -29.23
N LYS A 735 -18.32 11.55 -28.57
CA LYS A 735 -17.56 10.33 -28.24
C LYS A 735 -16.84 9.70 -29.44
N GLN A 736 -17.48 9.64 -30.59
CA GLN A 736 -16.92 8.96 -31.77
C GLN A 736 -15.58 9.55 -32.23
N THR A 737 -15.43 10.88 -32.21
CA THR A 737 -14.18 11.54 -32.62
C THR A 737 -13.23 11.72 -31.45
N TYR A 738 -13.74 12.02 -30.26
CA TYR A 738 -12.93 12.21 -29.06
C TYR A 738 -12.18 10.93 -28.67
N GLN A 739 -12.88 9.80 -28.57
CA GLN A 739 -12.29 8.53 -28.13
C GLN A 739 -11.15 8.10 -29.05
N LYS A 740 -11.39 8.11 -30.36
CA LYS A 740 -10.38 7.78 -31.37
C LYS A 740 -9.14 8.68 -31.24
N LYS A 741 -9.33 9.99 -31.12
CA LYS A 741 -8.22 10.95 -31.01
C LYS A 741 -7.42 10.77 -29.72
N VAL A 742 -8.08 10.53 -28.58
CA VAL A 742 -7.37 10.29 -27.31
C VAL A 742 -6.47 9.05 -27.40
N LEU A 743 -6.97 7.94 -27.94
CA LEU A 743 -6.20 6.71 -28.08
C LEU A 743 -5.04 6.87 -29.05
N GLU A 744 -5.27 7.53 -30.19
CA GLU A 744 -4.23 7.80 -31.18
C GLU A 744 -3.14 8.74 -30.66
N ASN A 745 -3.53 9.80 -29.95
CA ASN A 745 -2.61 10.77 -29.35
C ASN A 745 -1.76 10.12 -28.26
N ALA A 746 -2.34 9.25 -27.41
CA ALA A 746 -1.60 8.58 -26.34
C ALA A 746 -0.53 7.63 -26.88
N ARG A 747 -0.86 6.82 -27.88
CA ARG A 747 0.11 5.94 -28.57
C ARG A 747 1.23 6.73 -29.21
N TYR A 748 0.90 7.80 -29.92
CA TYR A 748 1.90 8.64 -30.55
C TYR A 748 2.78 9.35 -29.52
N PHE A 749 2.19 9.87 -28.45
CA PHE A 749 2.92 10.54 -27.37
C PHE A 749 3.89 9.58 -26.67
N ALA A 750 3.47 8.35 -26.39
CA ALA A 750 4.34 7.32 -25.83
C ALA A 750 5.55 7.04 -26.73
N GLN A 751 5.33 6.88 -28.05
CA GLN A 751 6.40 6.69 -29.01
C GLN A 751 7.32 7.92 -29.07
N ALA A 752 6.78 9.13 -29.14
CA ALA A 752 7.57 10.36 -29.24
C ALA A 752 8.44 10.59 -27.99
N LEU A 753 7.93 10.29 -26.79
CA LEU A 753 8.72 10.32 -25.55
C LEU A 753 9.89 9.33 -25.61
N ALA A 754 9.63 8.10 -26.09
CA ALA A 754 10.68 7.09 -26.27
C ALA A 754 11.72 7.52 -27.31
N ASP A 755 11.30 8.12 -28.42
CA ASP A 755 12.18 8.64 -29.47
C ASP A 755 13.05 9.82 -28.96
N CYS A 756 12.56 10.56 -27.97
CA CYS A 756 13.33 11.60 -27.25
C CYS A 756 14.29 11.04 -26.18
N GLY A 757 14.35 9.71 -25.99
CA GLY A 757 15.26 9.04 -25.07
C GLY A 757 14.72 8.85 -23.64
N LEU A 758 13.43 9.10 -23.39
CA LEU A 758 12.80 8.77 -22.11
C LEU A 758 12.43 7.28 -22.04
N GLU A 759 12.57 6.67 -20.86
CA GLU A 759 12.13 5.29 -20.67
C GLU A 759 10.61 5.22 -20.48
N VAL A 760 9.89 4.68 -21.45
CA VAL A 760 8.43 4.56 -21.43
C VAL A 760 8.02 3.12 -21.09
N ALA A 761 7.13 2.95 -20.12
CA ALA A 761 6.65 1.62 -19.73
C ALA A 761 5.51 1.14 -20.65
N GLY A 762 5.43 -0.19 -20.83
CA GLY A 762 4.53 -0.84 -21.78
C GLY A 762 5.30 -1.60 -22.85
N ASP A 763 4.60 -2.38 -23.67
CA ASP A 763 5.21 -3.12 -24.76
C ASP A 763 5.34 -2.24 -26.03
N PRO A 764 6.55 -1.95 -26.52
CA PRO A 764 6.74 -1.18 -27.75
C PRO A 764 6.05 -1.83 -28.97
N ALA A 765 5.96 -3.16 -29.03
CA ALA A 765 5.29 -3.87 -30.12
C ALA A 765 3.76 -3.65 -30.13
N GLU A 766 3.19 -3.30 -28.97
CA GLU A 766 1.77 -2.92 -28.82
C GLU A 766 1.57 -1.39 -28.85
N GLY A 767 2.64 -0.60 -29.07
CA GLY A 767 2.62 0.86 -29.04
C GLY A 767 2.58 1.46 -27.63
N TYR A 768 3.10 0.74 -26.64
CA TYR A 768 3.16 1.05 -25.20
C TYR A 768 1.83 1.12 -24.46
N THR A 769 0.77 1.66 -25.08
CA THR A 769 -0.53 1.88 -24.46
C THR A 769 -1.69 1.69 -25.43
N GLU A 770 -2.81 1.23 -24.90
CA GLU A 770 -4.10 1.11 -25.58
C GLU A 770 -5.15 2.04 -24.97
N THR A 771 -4.76 2.94 -24.07
CA THR A 771 -5.66 3.85 -23.35
C THR A 771 -5.25 5.30 -23.56
N HIS A 772 -5.73 6.21 -22.70
CA HIS A 772 -5.27 7.61 -22.66
C HIS A 772 -3.98 7.83 -21.87
N GLN A 773 -3.48 6.81 -21.16
CA GLN A 773 -2.36 6.96 -20.24
C GLN A 773 -1.02 6.58 -20.87
N VAL A 774 0.04 7.24 -20.42
CA VAL A 774 1.43 6.91 -20.70
C VAL A 774 2.21 6.95 -19.38
N ILE A 775 3.14 6.01 -19.18
CA ILE A 775 3.98 5.92 -17.98
C ILE A 775 5.44 6.16 -18.38
N ILE A 776 6.08 7.15 -17.76
CA ILE A 776 7.48 7.49 -17.99
C ILE A 776 8.26 7.10 -16.75
N LYS A 777 9.24 6.22 -16.87
CA LYS A 777 10.14 5.88 -15.76
C LYS A 777 11.24 6.94 -15.67
N VAL A 778 11.45 7.43 -14.45
CA VAL A 778 12.44 8.46 -14.11
C VAL A 778 13.49 7.94 -13.11
N GLY A 779 13.35 6.70 -12.65
CA GLY A 779 14.25 6.01 -11.73
C GLY A 779 13.76 6.02 -10.29
N TYR A 780 14.13 4.97 -9.54
CA TYR A 780 13.64 4.70 -8.19
C TYR A 780 13.70 5.92 -7.26
N ALA A 781 12.58 6.23 -6.59
CA ALA A 781 12.41 7.37 -5.68
C ALA A 781 12.66 8.78 -6.28
N LYS A 782 12.74 8.92 -7.62
CA LYS A 782 12.90 10.23 -8.31
C LYS A 782 11.59 10.83 -8.82
N GLY A 783 10.48 10.10 -8.75
CA GLY A 783 9.16 10.53 -9.22
C GLY A 783 8.73 11.90 -8.68
N PRO A 784 8.75 12.15 -7.35
CA PRO A 784 8.30 13.42 -6.79
C PRO A 784 9.14 14.62 -7.25
N GLU A 785 10.47 14.48 -7.30
CA GLU A 785 11.38 15.51 -7.78
C GLU A 785 11.16 15.81 -9.27
N ALA A 786 11.06 14.78 -10.11
CA ALA A 786 10.81 14.91 -11.54
C ALA A 786 9.45 15.58 -11.84
N ALA A 787 8.39 15.20 -11.11
CA ALA A 787 7.08 15.83 -11.22
C ALA A 787 7.14 17.32 -10.83
N ARG A 788 7.93 17.67 -9.82
CA ARG A 788 8.09 19.06 -9.38
C ARG A 788 8.84 19.91 -10.41
N HIS A 789 9.92 19.39 -10.99
CA HIS A 789 10.63 20.08 -12.06
C HIS A 789 9.72 20.36 -13.27
N LEU A 790 8.84 19.41 -13.62
CA LEU A 790 7.83 19.64 -14.66
C LEU A 790 6.80 20.70 -14.25
N GLU A 791 6.31 20.67 -13.01
CA GLU A 791 5.35 21.66 -12.49
C GLU A 791 5.91 23.09 -12.53
N GLU A 792 7.18 23.28 -12.16
CA GLU A 792 7.89 24.56 -12.24
C GLU A 792 8.01 25.09 -13.67
N ASN A 793 7.90 24.20 -14.66
CA ASN A 793 7.87 24.48 -16.08
C ASN A 793 6.46 24.43 -16.69
N ASN A 794 5.41 24.58 -15.87
CA ASN A 794 4.00 24.60 -16.28
C ASN A 794 3.48 23.27 -16.88
N ILE A 795 4.11 22.12 -16.60
CA ILE A 795 3.64 20.80 -17.02
C ILE A 795 3.20 20.01 -15.78
N LEU A 796 1.91 19.73 -15.65
CA LEU A 796 1.39 18.94 -14.53
C LEU A 796 1.29 17.47 -14.88
N VAL A 797 1.87 16.64 -14.03
CA VAL A 797 1.85 15.17 -14.10
C VAL A 797 1.57 14.62 -12.70
N ASN A 798 1.32 13.31 -12.57
CA ASN A 798 1.34 12.67 -11.25
C ASN A 798 2.52 11.70 -11.17
N TYR A 799 3.32 11.76 -10.11
CA TYR A 799 4.26 10.69 -9.82
C TYR A 799 3.50 9.42 -9.41
N GLN A 800 4.05 8.26 -9.73
CA GLN A 800 3.37 6.97 -9.60
C GLN A 800 4.39 5.87 -9.31
N ALA A 801 4.12 5.05 -8.30
CA ALA A 801 4.91 3.85 -8.07
C ALA A 801 4.60 2.82 -9.16
N VAL A 802 5.64 2.23 -9.76
CA VAL A 802 5.50 1.08 -10.67
C VAL A 802 5.40 -0.23 -9.87
N PRO A 803 4.99 -1.35 -10.48
CA PRO A 803 4.72 -2.60 -9.75
C PRO A 803 5.84 -3.15 -8.87
N GLU A 804 7.08 -2.75 -9.12
CA GLU A 804 8.29 -3.16 -8.40
C GLU A 804 8.64 -2.26 -7.21
N GLU A 805 7.91 -1.17 -6.98
CA GLU A 805 8.22 -0.16 -5.97
C GLU A 805 7.24 -0.24 -4.80
N GLU A 806 7.63 0.28 -3.63
CA GLU A 806 6.93 0.00 -2.36
C GLU A 806 5.78 0.98 -2.07
N GLY A 807 5.75 2.12 -2.76
CA GLY A 807 4.71 3.12 -2.59
C GLY A 807 5.06 4.48 -3.22
N PHE A 808 4.18 5.46 -3.05
CA PHE A 808 4.27 6.77 -3.70
C PHE A 808 5.56 7.54 -3.38
N THR A 809 6.08 7.43 -2.16
CA THR A 809 7.32 8.13 -1.78
C THR A 809 8.56 7.55 -2.45
N ALA A 810 8.51 6.27 -2.83
CA ALA A 810 9.54 5.57 -3.58
C ALA A 810 9.25 5.52 -5.09
N SER A 811 8.24 6.28 -5.55
CA SER A 811 7.85 6.28 -6.96
C SER A 811 9.04 6.63 -7.85
N GLY A 812 9.24 5.83 -8.87
CA GLY A 812 10.24 6.03 -9.90
C GLY A 812 9.64 6.21 -11.29
N ALA A 813 8.35 6.52 -11.36
CA ALA A 813 7.70 6.89 -12.61
C ALA A 813 6.78 8.11 -12.47
N LEU A 814 6.48 8.69 -13.63
CA LEU A 814 5.46 9.70 -13.86
C LEU A 814 4.35 9.04 -14.67
N ARG A 815 3.11 9.27 -14.27
CA ARG A 815 1.93 8.87 -15.00
C ARG A 815 1.30 10.11 -15.64
N THR A 816 1.11 10.03 -16.95
CA THR A 816 0.56 11.10 -17.77
C THR A 816 -0.68 10.63 -18.52
N GLY A 817 -1.54 11.56 -18.92
CA GLY A 817 -2.69 11.32 -19.78
C GLY A 817 -2.93 12.46 -20.75
N VAL A 818 -3.34 12.11 -21.97
CA VAL A 818 -3.49 13.07 -23.09
C VAL A 818 -4.89 13.66 -23.22
N GLN A 819 -5.84 13.18 -22.43
CA GLN A 819 -7.28 13.40 -22.59
C GLN A 819 -7.70 14.87 -22.47
N GLU A 820 -7.09 15.64 -21.57
CA GLU A 820 -7.43 17.05 -21.40
C GLU A 820 -6.93 17.89 -22.56
N MET A 821 -5.67 17.73 -22.92
CA MET A 821 -5.08 18.50 -24.01
C MET A 821 -5.63 18.12 -25.38
N THR A 822 -6.01 16.85 -25.58
CA THR A 822 -6.81 16.44 -26.73
C THR A 822 -8.15 17.20 -26.77
N ARG A 823 -8.78 17.44 -25.62
CA ARG A 823 -10.02 18.22 -25.54
C ARG A 823 -9.86 19.66 -26.02
N PHE A 824 -8.68 20.24 -25.79
CA PHE A 824 -8.28 21.57 -26.26
C PHE A 824 -7.73 21.58 -27.70
N GLY A 825 -7.72 20.43 -28.37
CA GLY A 825 -7.40 20.31 -29.80
C GLY A 825 -5.94 20.01 -30.11
N MET A 826 -5.13 19.57 -29.14
CA MET A 826 -3.80 19.02 -29.47
C MET A 826 -3.93 17.72 -30.29
N GLU A 827 -3.13 17.63 -31.34
CA GLU A 827 -3.02 16.44 -32.19
C GLU A 827 -1.64 15.77 -32.04
N LYS A 828 -1.36 14.75 -32.86
CA LYS A 828 -0.16 13.91 -32.74
C LYS A 828 1.11 14.74 -32.74
N GLU A 829 1.28 15.60 -33.73
CA GLU A 829 2.48 16.43 -33.91
C GLU A 829 2.69 17.37 -32.72
N ASP A 830 1.62 17.84 -32.09
CA ASP A 830 1.69 18.68 -30.89
C ASP A 830 2.17 17.90 -29.67
N PHE A 831 1.74 16.64 -29.52
CA PHE A 831 2.28 15.74 -28.49
C PHE A 831 3.75 15.36 -28.76
N GLY A 832 4.17 15.33 -30.03
CA GLY A 832 5.58 15.20 -30.40
C GLY A 832 6.42 16.37 -29.88
N ALA A 833 5.99 17.61 -30.17
CA ALA A 833 6.66 18.80 -29.66
C ALA A 833 6.64 18.89 -28.12
N LEU A 834 5.56 18.43 -27.48
CA LEU A 834 5.49 18.36 -26.02
C LEU A 834 6.48 17.32 -25.45
N ALA A 835 6.68 16.19 -26.12
CA ALA A 835 7.65 15.18 -25.71
C ALA A 835 9.08 15.75 -25.70
N GLU A 836 9.44 16.56 -26.70
CA GLU A 836 10.73 17.26 -26.75
C GLU A 836 10.91 18.22 -25.56
N LEU A 837 9.88 19.03 -25.25
CA LEU A 837 9.91 19.93 -24.08
C LEU A 837 10.04 19.17 -22.76
N MET A 838 9.37 18.03 -22.63
CA MET A 838 9.50 17.19 -21.44
C MET A 838 10.88 16.55 -21.32
N ALA A 839 11.48 16.11 -22.44
CA ALA A 839 12.85 15.59 -22.45
C ALA A 839 13.87 16.68 -22.08
N ASP A 840 13.65 17.92 -22.54
CA ASP A 840 14.46 19.08 -22.14
C ASP A 840 14.46 19.29 -20.61
N VAL A 841 13.32 19.11 -19.95
CA VAL A 841 13.23 19.21 -18.48
C VAL A 841 13.86 18.00 -17.80
N LEU A 842 13.46 16.78 -18.20
CA LEU A 842 13.75 15.55 -17.46
C LEU A 842 15.17 15.01 -17.70
N ILE A 843 15.70 15.19 -18.90
CA ILE A 843 17.03 14.70 -19.31
C ILE A 843 18.04 15.84 -19.25
N ASN A 844 17.71 16.99 -19.87
CA ASN A 844 18.66 18.09 -20.04
C ASN A 844 18.66 19.09 -18.87
N GLY A 845 17.71 19.00 -17.93
CA GLY A 845 17.59 19.92 -16.80
C GLY A 845 17.31 21.38 -17.21
N LYS A 846 16.76 21.59 -18.41
CA LYS A 846 16.52 22.91 -18.99
C LYS A 846 15.18 23.46 -18.49
N GLY A 847 15.19 24.72 -18.05
CA GLY A 847 13.96 25.47 -17.79
C GLY A 847 13.29 25.87 -19.11
N VAL A 848 12.04 25.45 -19.32
CA VAL A 848 11.23 25.67 -20.53
C VAL A 848 9.87 26.32 -20.23
N ARG A 849 9.75 26.98 -19.07
CA ARG A 849 8.47 27.51 -18.57
C ARG A 849 7.76 28.46 -19.55
N ASP A 850 8.53 29.35 -20.19
CA ASP A 850 7.99 30.36 -21.11
C ASP A 850 7.64 29.72 -22.47
N GLU A 851 8.46 28.76 -22.94
CA GLU A 851 8.17 27.96 -24.13
C GLU A 851 6.89 27.14 -23.97
N VAL A 852 6.71 26.50 -22.80
CA VAL A 852 5.48 25.76 -22.47
C VAL A 852 4.28 26.69 -22.41
N ALA A 853 4.41 27.88 -21.81
CA ALA A 853 3.32 28.86 -21.76
C ALA A 853 2.93 29.36 -23.17
N ALA A 854 3.92 29.66 -24.01
CA ALA A 854 3.70 30.05 -25.41
C ALA A 854 3.06 28.91 -26.22
N PHE A 855 3.51 27.67 -26.01
CA PHE A 855 2.93 26.49 -26.64
C PHE A 855 1.48 26.27 -26.20
N ARG A 856 1.20 26.34 -24.89
CA ARG A 856 -0.15 26.25 -24.33
C ARG A 856 -1.08 27.34 -24.87
N GLY A 857 -0.57 28.54 -25.14
CA GLY A 857 -1.31 29.66 -25.71
C GLY A 857 -2.00 29.36 -27.05
N ARG A 858 -1.54 28.36 -27.80
CA ARG A 858 -2.18 27.88 -29.03
C ARG A 858 -3.48 27.09 -28.79
N PHE A 859 -3.72 26.63 -27.57
CA PHE A 859 -4.76 25.65 -27.23
C PHE A 859 -5.73 26.14 -26.14
N THR A 860 -6.00 27.43 -26.02
CA THR A 860 -6.88 27.98 -24.96
C THR A 860 -8.38 27.73 -25.22
N GLN A 861 -8.76 27.33 -26.43
CA GLN A 861 -10.15 27.07 -26.80
C GLN A 861 -10.47 25.57 -26.83
N MET A 862 -11.37 25.14 -25.95
CA MET A 862 -11.89 23.77 -25.90
C MET A 862 -12.69 23.41 -27.17
N ARG A 863 -12.46 22.21 -27.73
CA ARG A 863 -13.04 21.74 -29.00
C ARG A 863 -14.22 20.79 -28.83
N TYR A 864 -14.17 19.88 -27.86
CA TYR A 864 -15.23 18.90 -27.61
C TYR A 864 -16.22 19.41 -26.56
N CYS A 865 -16.94 20.47 -26.91
CA CYS A 865 -18.01 21.07 -26.13
C CYS A 865 -19.00 21.79 -27.06
N PHE A 866 -20.24 22.00 -26.64
CA PHE A 866 -21.20 22.78 -27.43
C PHE A 866 -20.82 24.26 -27.47
N ARG A 867 -20.85 24.87 -28.66
CA ARG A 867 -20.64 26.30 -28.90
C ARG A 867 -21.45 26.76 -30.10
N ASN A 868 -22.28 27.78 -29.91
CA ASN A 868 -22.92 28.56 -30.96
C ASN A 868 -23.44 29.89 -30.36
N GLU A 869 -23.79 30.85 -31.21
CA GLU A 869 -24.22 32.19 -30.77
C GLU A 869 -25.45 32.16 -29.84
N GLU A 870 -26.38 31.22 -30.06
CA GLU A 870 -27.58 31.06 -29.23
C GLU A 870 -27.23 30.60 -27.80
N LEU A 871 -26.35 29.60 -27.68
CA LEU A 871 -25.87 29.11 -26.39
C LEU A 871 -25.05 30.17 -25.66
N ASP A 872 -24.24 30.95 -26.38
CA ASP A 872 -23.44 32.03 -25.78
C ASP A 872 -24.37 33.07 -25.13
N GLY A 873 -25.46 33.47 -25.79
CA GLY A 873 -26.46 34.37 -25.20
C GLY A 873 -27.16 33.80 -23.96
N LEU A 874 -27.46 32.50 -23.94
CA LEU A 874 -28.01 31.82 -22.75
C LEU A 874 -26.99 31.75 -21.61
N LEU A 875 -25.71 31.50 -21.91
CA LEU A 875 -24.65 31.46 -20.90
C LEU A 875 -24.39 32.84 -20.30
N GLU A 876 -24.44 33.90 -21.11
CA GLU A 876 -24.40 35.29 -20.61
C GLU A 876 -25.55 35.58 -19.65
N GLN A 877 -26.77 35.11 -19.97
CA GLN A 877 -27.91 35.24 -19.08
C GLN A 877 -27.69 34.49 -17.75
N LEU A 878 -27.14 33.27 -17.78
CA LEU A 878 -26.82 32.53 -16.55
C LEU A 878 -25.72 33.21 -15.74
N HIS A 879 -24.71 33.76 -16.40
CA HIS A 879 -23.61 34.46 -15.77
C HIS A 879 -24.07 35.73 -15.03
N GLN A 880 -25.17 36.37 -15.41
CA GLN A 880 -25.71 37.53 -14.69
C GLN A 880 -26.24 37.19 -13.28
N TRP A 881 -26.46 35.90 -12.98
CA TRP A 881 -26.99 35.43 -11.70
C TRP A 881 -25.90 34.92 -10.73
N ILE A 882 -24.64 34.87 -11.16
CA ILE A 882 -23.47 34.53 -10.33
C ILE A 882 -22.59 35.77 -10.20
#